data_AF-A0A5C5RFP1-F1
#
_entry.id   AF-A0A5C5RFP1-F1
#
_cell.length_a   1.000
_cell.length_b   1.000
_cell.length_c   1.000
_cell.angle_alpha   90.00
_cell.angle_beta   90.00
_cell.angle_gamma   90.00
#
_symmetry.space_group_name_H-M   'P 1'
#
loop_
_entity.id
_entity.type
_entity.pdbx_description
1 polymer ?
#
loop_
_entity_poly.entity_id
_entity_poly.type
_entity_poly.pdbx_seq_one_letter_code
_entity_poly.pdbx_strand_id
1 'polypeptide(L)'
;MINQIIDEASAQFGVYAKSPQPAMKVLGDVRAIAGRVLHFATERDLARRLPDDLLAAAAPDNAPDHAPEGMRSILFTEAFELGARPALDSPANAATTAIAVHTALDVLDREDIGAAGDHLRWLIPASHDLEHHIRPSTVWGGDTTSPVLAAIQIASLAPGMAPSDQLRYRVRSELPGRRSSRSDTGLDIRLVPTEFWPALGNLLTTPNTRRTNVGLAMSAALHLVGTGATLTDAALRAGGNISGHALSRFLQLMEAESHWPAISTALTRIAEHLAAHGSPIDYHRRRNLDYTALLPDEAWRQISRDTATPSPGPARAAIARGYLQERLSACPAQVTNSYLRGKIATFPRHLTPQLSDALFEHAHDFLTAAGIDDEPVEWAPPVSLLGDLDLPGTWPGRINTYRLRELVRDHDANLSTVARELETTIGAVRLELAATPLPFEPEAITRSRPRSPAMQSARRQLPRPHLLGLYESEGMSLNKIASRTDVSRQVVGRLLKEYGIPTIPSAERVKVTVDRDWLREQYIDRCRTLPDIAQELGMSTSNLARWARRHHVPLRPRGGGSHAANLTSDDGQLTPREWVRTAVTNETTHERLELFRHAAGHPTIASAARQIHMAPAALRYRIKTLERASGHAFIIPAEHDRKMKVTPYGLSVLAALSRLATAAAPLAQTPTSEVH
;
A
#
# COMPACT_ATOMS: atom_id res chain seq x y z
N MET A 1 -23.77 11.00 -54.91
CA MET A 1 -22.97 9.89 -54.37
C MET A 1 -22.71 8.79 -55.40
N ILE A 2 -23.70 8.05 -55.92
CA ILE A 2 -23.43 6.95 -56.87
C ILE A 2 -22.70 7.44 -58.14
N ASN A 3 -23.16 8.52 -58.77
CA ASN A 3 -22.46 9.10 -59.93
C ASN A 3 -21.01 9.48 -59.59
N GLN A 4 -20.78 10.04 -58.39
CA GLN A 4 -19.43 10.35 -57.91
C GLN A 4 -18.55 9.10 -57.79
N ILE A 5 -19.09 7.97 -57.29
CA ILE A 5 -18.35 6.69 -57.22
C ILE A 5 -18.02 6.15 -58.62
N ILE A 6 -18.88 6.39 -59.61
CA ILE A 6 -18.69 5.94 -60.99
C ILE A 6 -17.69 6.82 -61.73
N ASP A 7 -17.78 8.13 -61.54
CA ASP A 7 -16.99 9.14 -62.24
C ASP A 7 -15.56 9.27 -61.66
N GLU A 8 -15.38 8.98 -60.37
CA GLU A 8 -14.10 9.08 -59.67
C GLU A 8 -13.48 7.69 -59.40
N ALA A 9 -12.16 7.57 -59.56
CA ALA A 9 -11.45 6.32 -59.27
C ALA A 9 -11.42 5.96 -57.77
N SER A 10 -11.61 6.94 -56.89
CA SER A 10 -11.61 6.79 -55.44
C SER A 10 -12.68 7.67 -54.80
N ALA A 11 -13.45 7.14 -53.86
CA ALA A 11 -14.45 7.89 -53.11
C ALA A 11 -13.82 8.62 -51.91
N GLN A 12 -14.24 9.87 -51.68
CA GLN A 12 -13.74 10.75 -50.61
C GLN A 12 -14.86 11.43 -49.79
N PHE A 13 -16.09 10.92 -49.85
CA PHE A 13 -17.22 11.45 -49.09
C PHE A 13 -17.43 10.69 -47.76
N GLY A 14 -18.15 11.31 -46.82
CA GLY A 14 -18.55 10.69 -45.55
C GLY A 14 -17.38 10.00 -44.83
N VAL A 15 -17.56 8.73 -44.48
CA VAL A 15 -16.58 7.90 -43.77
C VAL A 15 -15.25 7.71 -44.52
N TYR A 16 -15.24 7.95 -45.83
CA TYR A 16 -14.07 7.83 -46.69
C TYR A 16 -13.24 9.12 -46.78
N ALA A 17 -13.70 10.24 -46.23
CA ALA A 17 -13.00 11.53 -46.32
C ALA A 17 -11.58 11.49 -45.74
N LYS A 18 -11.37 10.78 -44.63
CA LYS A 18 -10.05 10.62 -43.98
C LYS A 18 -9.19 9.49 -44.58
N SER A 19 -9.82 8.51 -45.22
CA SER A 19 -9.15 7.33 -45.79
C SER A 19 -9.81 6.94 -47.10
N PRO A 20 -9.46 7.63 -48.21
CA PRO A 20 -10.06 7.40 -49.52
C PRO A 20 -9.97 5.93 -49.93
N GLN A 21 -11.07 5.38 -50.44
CA GLN A 21 -11.13 3.98 -50.88
C GLN A 21 -11.36 3.90 -52.39
N PRO A 22 -10.78 2.89 -53.08
CA PRO A 22 -11.07 2.64 -54.49
C PRO A 22 -12.56 2.44 -54.72
N ALA A 23 -13.09 2.96 -55.83
CA ALA A 23 -14.52 2.86 -56.17
C ALA A 23 -15.05 1.42 -56.09
N MET A 24 -14.27 0.44 -56.54
CA MET A 24 -14.62 -0.98 -56.47
C MET A 24 -14.84 -1.49 -55.04
N LYS A 25 -14.04 -1.01 -54.08
CA LYS A 25 -14.18 -1.37 -52.66
C LYS A 25 -15.41 -0.71 -52.06
N VAL A 26 -15.71 0.54 -52.44
CA VAL A 26 -16.92 1.24 -51.98
C VAL A 26 -18.19 0.59 -52.52
N LEU A 27 -18.21 0.17 -53.78
CA LEU A 27 -19.33 -0.62 -54.33
C LEU A 27 -19.45 -1.98 -53.63
N GLY A 28 -18.32 -2.60 -53.29
CA GLY A 28 -18.28 -3.80 -52.45
C GLY A 28 -18.90 -3.57 -51.07
N ASP A 29 -18.65 -2.42 -50.46
CA ASP A 29 -19.20 -2.03 -49.15
C ASP A 29 -20.70 -1.77 -49.23
N VAL A 30 -21.15 -1.01 -50.24
CA VAL A 30 -22.58 -0.77 -50.50
C VAL A 30 -23.32 -2.09 -50.67
N ARG A 31 -22.78 -3.02 -51.47
CA ARG A 31 -23.36 -4.35 -51.66
C ARG A 31 -23.43 -5.13 -50.35
N ALA A 32 -22.39 -5.07 -49.52
CA ALA A 32 -22.35 -5.80 -48.25
C ALA A 32 -23.38 -5.27 -47.23
N ILE A 33 -23.55 -3.95 -47.12
CA ILE A 33 -24.56 -3.34 -46.25
C ILE A 33 -25.96 -3.59 -46.82
N ALA A 34 -26.18 -3.35 -48.12
CA ALA A 34 -27.46 -3.57 -48.77
C ALA A 34 -27.94 -5.02 -48.63
N GLY A 35 -27.04 -6.00 -48.81
CA GLY A 35 -27.37 -7.42 -48.59
C GLY A 35 -27.77 -7.73 -47.15
N ARG A 36 -27.22 -7.02 -46.15
CA ARG A 36 -27.65 -7.14 -44.75
C ARG A 36 -29.01 -6.51 -44.50
N VAL A 37 -29.27 -5.34 -45.08
CA VAL A 37 -30.59 -4.68 -45.01
C VAL A 37 -31.67 -5.62 -45.54
N LEU A 38 -31.45 -6.21 -46.72
CA LEU A 38 -32.41 -7.14 -47.33
C LEU A 38 -32.62 -8.43 -46.53
N HIS A 39 -31.67 -8.83 -45.69
CA HIS A 39 -31.75 -10.07 -44.93
C HIS A 39 -32.29 -9.88 -43.50
N PHE A 40 -32.02 -8.74 -42.86
CA PHE A 40 -32.29 -8.53 -41.43
C PHE A 40 -33.25 -7.38 -41.12
N ALA A 41 -33.51 -6.47 -42.06
CA ALA A 41 -34.35 -5.31 -41.78
C ALA A 41 -35.83 -5.67 -41.70
N THR A 42 -36.52 -5.14 -40.69
CA THR A 42 -37.98 -5.21 -40.63
C THR A 42 -38.62 -3.95 -41.25
N GLU A 43 -39.82 -4.05 -41.83
CA GLU A 43 -40.79 -2.99 -42.17
C GLU A 43 -40.83 -1.90 -41.10
N ARG A 44 -40.90 -2.28 -39.82
CA ARG A 44 -40.92 -1.30 -38.72
C ARG A 44 -39.58 -0.56 -38.61
N ASP A 45 -38.46 -1.20 -38.95
CA ASP A 45 -37.14 -0.58 -38.95
C ASP A 45 -36.90 0.31 -40.17
N LEU A 46 -37.43 -0.12 -41.33
CA LEU A 46 -37.40 0.62 -42.60
C LEU A 46 -38.33 1.84 -42.54
N ALA A 47 -39.55 1.69 -42.00
CA ALA A 47 -40.53 2.76 -41.85
C ALA A 47 -40.08 3.89 -40.91
N ARG A 48 -39.16 3.61 -39.98
CA ARG A 48 -38.60 4.63 -39.09
C ARG A 48 -37.47 5.45 -39.72
N ARG A 49 -36.97 5.06 -40.90
CA ARG A 49 -35.73 5.58 -41.48
C ARG A 49 -35.86 6.02 -42.93
N LEU A 50 -36.86 5.50 -43.64
CA LEU A 50 -37.10 5.82 -45.04
C LEU A 50 -38.31 6.75 -45.17
N PRO A 51 -38.29 7.66 -46.15
CA PRO A 51 -39.46 8.43 -46.53
C PRO A 51 -40.64 7.56 -46.99
N ASP A 52 -41.87 8.01 -46.74
CA ASP A 52 -43.10 7.25 -46.98
C ASP A 52 -43.32 6.88 -48.46
N ASP A 53 -42.78 7.66 -49.39
CA ASP A 53 -42.88 7.44 -50.84
C ASP A 53 -42.07 6.22 -51.32
N LEU A 54 -40.86 6.02 -50.78
CA LEU A 54 -40.03 4.86 -51.07
C LEU A 54 -40.61 3.56 -50.48
N LEU A 55 -41.23 3.65 -49.30
CA LEU A 55 -41.92 2.52 -48.68
C LEU A 55 -43.18 2.12 -49.48
N ALA A 56 -43.95 3.10 -49.96
CA ALA A 56 -45.10 2.86 -50.82
C ALA A 56 -44.70 2.21 -52.17
N ALA A 57 -43.57 2.61 -52.75
CA ALA A 57 -43.05 2.02 -53.98
C ALA A 57 -42.57 0.55 -53.82
N ALA A 58 -42.20 0.14 -52.60
CA ALA A 58 -41.80 -1.22 -52.28
C ALA A 58 -42.91 -2.09 -51.69
N ALA A 59 -44.12 -1.55 -51.53
CA ALA A 59 -45.29 -2.28 -51.05
C ALA A 59 -45.63 -3.47 -51.98
N PRO A 60 -46.08 -4.61 -51.43
CA PRO A 60 -46.34 -5.83 -52.20
C PRO A 60 -47.40 -5.67 -53.29
N ASP A 61 -48.29 -4.67 -53.16
CA ASP A 61 -49.31 -4.34 -54.16
C ASP A 61 -48.75 -3.73 -55.47
N ASN A 62 -47.47 -3.31 -55.48
CA ASN A 62 -46.77 -2.77 -56.66
C ASN A 62 -45.80 -3.78 -57.30
N ALA A 63 -45.81 -5.05 -56.88
CA ALA A 63 -45.01 -6.10 -57.50
C ALA A 63 -45.68 -6.59 -58.82
N PRO A 64 -44.92 -6.84 -59.90
CA PRO A 64 -45.50 -7.30 -61.16
C PRO A 64 -46.22 -8.65 -60.97
N ASP A 65 -47.39 -8.79 -61.62
CA ASP A 65 -48.35 -9.91 -61.54
C ASP A 65 -47.79 -11.33 -61.85
N HIS A 66 -46.48 -11.50 -62.06
CA HIS A 66 -45.85 -12.75 -62.49
C HIS A 66 -44.81 -13.30 -61.50
N ALA A 67 -44.73 -12.79 -60.28
CA ALA A 67 -43.92 -13.41 -59.23
C ALA A 67 -44.66 -14.63 -58.64
N PRO A 68 -44.05 -15.84 -58.59
CA PRO A 68 -44.69 -17.05 -58.08
C PRO A 68 -45.16 -16.86 -56.62
N GLU A 69 -46.27 -17.50 -56.23
CA GLU A 69 -47.03 -17.20 -55.00
C GLU A 69 -46.24 -17.29 -53.66
N GLY A 70 -45.05 -17.88 -53.64
CA GLY A 70 -44.12 -17.83 -52.50
C GLY A 70 -43.30 -16.53 -52.39
N MET A 71 -43.40 -15.63 -53.38
CA MET A 71 -42.55 -14.45 -53.53
C MET A 71 -43.23 -13.15 -53.07
N ARG A 72 -44.51 -13.22 -52.70
CA ARG A 72 -45.31 -12.10 -52.19
C ARG A 72 -44.98 -11.71 -50.75
N SER A 73 -44.16 -12.51 -50.05
CA SER A 73 -43.74 -12.30 -48.65
C SER A 73 -42.22 -12.22 -48.45
N ILE A 74 -41.41 -11.89 -49.47
CA ILE A 74 -39.92 -11.84 -49.33
C ILE A 74 -39.39 -10.45 -48.94
N LEU A 75 -40.18 -9.65 -48.21
CA LEU A 75 -39.56 -8.68 -47.31
C LEU A 75 -39.27 -9.31 -45.95
N PHE A 76 -39.84 -10.49 -45.64
CA PHE A 76 -39.84 -11.03 -44.29
C PHE A 76 -39.99 -12.56 -44.20
N THR A 77 -39.00 -13.19 -43.56
CA THR A 77 -39.14 -14.40 -42.71
C THR A 77 -38.89 -15.81 -43.30
N GLU A 78 -38.47 -16.01 -44.56
CA GLU A 78 -38.16 -17.39 -45.03
C GLU A 78 -36.72 -17.63 -45.54
N ALA A 79 -35.81 -16.65 -45.41
CA ALA A 79 -34.41 -16.86 -45.82
C ALA A 79 -33.58 -17.66 -44.79
N PHE A 80 -34.06 -17.81 -43.55
CA PHE A 80 -33.31 -18.52 -42.50
C PHE A 80 -33.49 -20.05 -42.57
N GLU A 81 -34.65 -20.53 -43.04
CA GLU A 81 -34.95 -21.97 -43.11
C GLU A 81 -34.44 -22.67 -44.38
N LEU A 82 -34.16 -21.91 -45.45
CA LEU A 82 -33.80 -22.46 -46.76
C LEU A 82 -32.29 -22.39 -47.11
N GLY A 83 -31.45 -21.88 -46.20
CA GLY A 83 -30.00 -21.79 -46.44
C GLY A 83 -29.59 -20.90 -47.63
N ALA A 84 -30.52 -20.12 -48.18
CA ALA A 84 -30.26 -19.19 -49.27
C ALA A 84 -29.42 -18.01 -48.78
N ARG A 85 -28.39 -17.64 -49.55
CA ARG A 85 -27.55 -16.45 -49.30
C ARG A 85 -28.02 -15.31 -50.22
N PRO A 86 -29.05 -14.52 -49.86
CA PRO A 86 -29.61 -13.47 -50.71
C PRO A 86 -28.62 -12.34 -51.07
N ALA A 87 -27.42 -12.31 -50.48
CA ALA A 87 -26.35 -11.40 -50.87
C ALA A 87 -25.74 -11.69 -52.26
N LEU A 88 -26.09 -12.83 -52.89
CA LEU A 88 -25.58 -13.24 -54.21
C LEU A 88 -26.63 -13.22 -55.33
N ASP A 89 -27.92 -13.10 -55.00
CA ASP A 89 -29.01 -13.05 -55.97
C ASP A 89 -29.50 -11.60 -56.14
N SER A 90 -29.85 -11.21 -57.37
CA SER A 90 -30.37 -9.87 -57.64
C SER A 90 -31.74 -9.70 -56.96
N PRO A 91 -32.01 -8.59 -56.25
CA PRO A 91 -33.31 -8.37 -55.61
C PRO A 91 -34.43 -8.41 -56.65
N ALA A 92 -35.60 -8.89 -56.25
CA ALA A 92 -36.73 -9.11 -57.14
C ALA A 92 -37.33 -7.82 -57.76
N ASN A 93 -37.04 -6.65 -57.19
CA ASN A 93 -37.60 -5.36 -57.62
C ASN A 93 -36.53 -4.24 -57.55
N ALA A 94 -36.60 -3.29 -58.49
CA ALA A 94 -35.82 -2.07 -58.46
C ALA A 94 -36.08 -1.24 -57.19
N ALA A 95 -37.32 -1.22 -56.68
CA ALA A 95 -37.68 -0.52 -55.45
C ALA A 95 -36.96 -1.07 -54.22
N THR A 96 -36.87 -2.40 -54.07
CA THR A 96 -36.16 -3.04 -52.94
C THR A 96 -34.65 -2.84 -53.03
N THR A 97 -34.10 -2.84 -54.24
CA THR A 97 -32.70 -2.47 -54.49
C THR A 97 -32.43 -1.02 -54.10
N ALA A 98 -33.29 -0.09 -54.52
CA ALA A 98 -33.16 1.34 -54.23
C ALA A 98 -33.20 1.60 -52.71
N ILE A 99 -34.10 0.94 -51.98
CA ILE A 99 -34.17 1.00 -50.51
C ILE A 99 -32.84 0.54 -49.89
N ALA A 100 -32.38 -0.66 -50.24
CA ALA A 100 -31.19 -1.23 -49.63
C ALA A 100 -29.92 -0.42 -49.93
N VAL A 101 -29.79 0.10 -51.16
CA VAL A 101 -28.69 0.98 -51.57
C VAL A 101 -28.79 2.34 -50.89
N HIS A 102 -29.98 2.93 -50.76
CA HIS A 102 -30.17 4.20 -50.08
C HIS A 102 -29.75 4.09 -48.61
N THR A 103 -30.21 3.07 -47.89
CA THR A 103 -29.81 2.81 -46.50
C THR A 103 -28.31 2.56 -46.38
N ALA A 104 -27.70 1.85 -47.33
CA ALA A 104 -26.25 1.63 -47.33
C ALA A 104 -25.47 2.94 -47.52
N LEU A 105 -25.90 3.79 -48.45
CA LEU A 105 -25.25 5.08 -48.69
C LEU A 105 -25.44 6.02 -47.51
N ASP A 106 -26.60 6.04 -46.85
CA ASP A 106 -26.85 6.84 -45.66
C ASP A 106 -25.98 6.43 -44.45
N VAL A 107 -25.60 5.15 -44.34
CA VAL A 107 -24.57 4.71 -43.37
C VAL A 107 -23.18 5.24 -43.76
N LEU A 108 -22.82 5.17 -45.04
CA LEU A 108 -21.49 5.55 -45.53
C LEU A 108 -21.29 7.08 -45.64
N ASP A 109 -22.37 7.86 -45.72
CA ASP A 109 -22.32 9.31 -45.79
C ASP A 109 -22.07 9.99 -44.44
N ARG A 110 -22.05 9.22 -43.34
CA ARG A 110 -21.79 9.76 -41.99
C ARG A 110 -20.38 10.34 -41.89
N GLU A 111 -20.23 11.36 -41.03
CA GLU A 111 -19.00 12.13 -40.89
C GLU A 111 -17.81 11.31 -40.37
N ASP A 112 -18.07 10.29 -39.54
CA ASP A 112 -17.05 9.41 -38.98
C ASP A 112 -17.52 7.96 -38.82
N ILE A 113 -16.54 7.07 -38.59
CA ILE A 113 -16.75 5.63 -38.44
C ILE A 113 -17.61 5.28 -37.21
N GLY A 114 -17.52 6.06 -36.13
CA GLY A 114 -18.32 5.87 -34.93
C GLY A 114 -19.80 6.13 -35.20
N ALA A 115 -20.12 7.27 -35.82
CA ALA A 115 -21.46 7.65 -36.24
C ALA A 115 -22.05 6.67 -37.26
N ALA A 116 -21.24 6.22 -38.24
CA ALA A 116 -21.64 5.16 -39.16
C ALA A 116 -21.92 3.83 -38.43
N GLY A 117 -21.10 3.48 -37.43
CA GLY A 117 -21.29 2.28 -36.61
C GLY A 117 -22.56 2.34 -35.77
N ASP A 118 -22.84 3.47 -35.12
CA ASP A 118 -24.10 3.70 -34.40
C ASP A 118 -25.30 3.60 -35.35
N HIS A 119 -25.18 4.14 -36.56
CA HIS A 119 -26.23 4.07 -37.57
C HIS A 119 -26.42 2.66 -38.17
N LEU A 120 -25.36 1.84 -38.22
CA LEU A 120 -25.42 0.45 -38.68
C LEU A 120 -25.95 -0.52 -37.61
N ARG A 121 -25.92 -0.13 -36.33
CA ARG A 121 -26.14 -1.04 -35.19
C ARG A 121 -27.46 -1.82 -35.24
N TRP A 122 -28.53 -1.24 -35.77
CA TRP A 122 -29.84 -1.90 -35.85
C TRP A 122 -29.87 -3.10 -36.82
N LEU A 123 -28.92 -3.19 -37.75
CA LEU A 123 -28.75 -4.32 -38.68
C LEU A 123 -27.94 -5.47 -38.08
N ILE A 124 -27.41 -5.28 -36.89
CA ILE A 124 -26.65 -6.31 -36.18
C ILE A 124 -27.62 -7.05 -35.27
N PRO A 125 -27.88 -8.34 -35.51
CA PRO A 125 -28.77 -9.13 -34.67
C PRO A 125 -28.13 -9.31 -33.30
N ALA A 126 -28.47 -8.44 -32.34
CA ALA A 126 -27.94 -8.49 -30.98
C ALA A 126 -29.04 -8.18 -29.95
N SER A 127 -30.23 -8.78 -30.03
CA SER A 127 -31.29 -8.39 -29.08
C SER A 127 -32.61 -9.18 -29.07
N HIS A 128 -32.81 -10.26 -29.84
CA HIS A 128 -34.10 -10.97 -29.77
C HIS A 128 -34.10 -12.33 -29.08
N ASP A 129 -32.98 -13.04 -28.98
CA ASP A 129 -32.93 -14.28 -28.18
C ASP A 129 -31.53 -14.58 -27.64
N LEU A 130 -31.54 -15.27 -26.50
CA LEU A 130 -30.47 -15.45 -25.54
C LEU A 130 -29.21 -16.19 -26.06
N GLU A 131 -28.11 -15.94 -25.34
CA GLU A 131 -26.92 -16.82 -25.13
C GLU A 131 -25.72 -16.82 -26.08
N HIS A 132 -25.72 -16.15 -27.24
CA HIS A 132 -24.52 -16.15 -28.12
C HIS A 132 -23.85 -14.77 -28.24
N HIS A 133 -22.74 -14.58 -27.53
CA HIS A 133 -21.86 -13.41 -27.68
C HIS A 133 -21.38 -13.28 -29.13
N ILE A 134 -21.81 -12.22 -29.82
CA ILE A 134 -21.31 -11.90 -31.17
C ILE A 134 -19.82 -11.61 -31.06
N ARG A 135 -19.01 -12.44 -31.72
CA ARG A 135 -17.57 -12.25 -31.79
C ARG A 135 -17.26 -11.29 -32.93
N PRO A 136 -16.30 -10.36 -32.79
CA PRO A 136 -15.88 -9.54 -33.93
C PRO A 136 -15.18 -10.36 -35.04
N SER A 137 -14.98 -11.67 -34.84
CA SER A 137 -14.58 -12.62 -35.89
C SER A 137 -15.70 -12.98 -36.88
N THR A 138 -16.95 -12.55 -36.64
CA THR A 138 -18.06 -12.66 -37.61
C THR A 138 -18.23 -11.39 -38.47
N VAL A 139 -17.23 -10.50 -38.52
CA VAL A 139 -17.14 -9.42 -39.53
C VAL A 139 -17.40 -10.01 -40.91
N TRP A 140 -18.35 -9.41 -41.63
CA TRP A 140 -18.81 -9.89 -42.93
C TRP A 140 -18.27 -9.01 -44.05
N GLY A 141 -17.91 -9.64 -45.15
CA GLY A 141 -17.16 -8.99 -46.22
C GLY A 141 -15.80 -9.67 -46.36
N GLY A 142 -15.63 -10.40 -47.46
CA GLY A 142 -14.35 -10.99 -47.83
C GLY A 142 -13.42 -9.97 -48.48
N ASP A 143 -12.54 -10.45 -49.35
CA ASP A 143 -11.52 -9.61 -50.02
C ASP A 143 -12.11 -8.48 -50.90
N THR A 144 -13.42 -8.41 -51.07
CA THR A 144 -14.11 -7.36 -51.87
C THR A 144 -14.48 -6.11 -51.08
N THR A 145 -14.47 -6.14 -49.74
CA THR A 145 -14.86 -4.97 -48.90
C THR A 145 -13.65 -4.16 -48.46
N SER A 146 -13.88 -2.90 -48.08
CA SER A 146 -12.84 -1.99 -47.61
C SER A 146 -12.51 -2.23 -46.13
N PRO A 147 -11.30 -1.84 -45.67
CA PRO A 147 -10.98 -1.79 -44.26
C PRO A 147 -11.86 -0.81 -43.47
N VAL A 148 -12.43 0.21 -44.14
CA VAL A 148 -13.34 1.19 -43.52
C VAL A 148 -14.65 0.52 -43.13
N LEU A 149 -15.23 -0.35 -43.98
CA LEU A 149 -16.43 -1.10 -43.61
C LEU A 149 -16.17 -2.05 -42.44
N ALA A 150 -15.03 -2.75 -42.42
CA ALA A 150 -14.67 -3.61 -41.30
C ALA A 150 -14.58 -2.80 -39.98
N ALA A 151 -14.06 -1.58 -40.06
CA ALA A 151 -14.00 -0.66 -38.93
C ALA A 151 -15.38 -0.18 -38.46
N ILE A 152 -16.29 0.13 -39.38
CA ILE A 152 -17.69 0.47 -39.07
C ILE A 152 -18.40 -0.70 -38.36
N GLN A 153 -18.19 -1.94 -38.84
CA GLN A 153 -18.75 -3.12 -38.20
C GLN A 153 -18.22 -3.31 -36.77
N ILE A 154 -16.93 -3.08 -36.54
CA ILE A 154 -16.36 -3.12 -35.18
C ILE A 154 -16.96 -2.01 -34.30
N ALA A 155 -17.08 -0.78 -34.81
CA ALA A 155 -17.67 0.34 -34.08
C ALA A 155 -19.14 0.08 -33.70
N SER A 156 -19.92 -0.54 -34.59
CA SER A 156 -21.32 -0.88 -34.32
C SER A 156 -21.48 -1.95 -33.21
N LEU A 157 -20.55 -2.91 -33.12
CA LEU A 157 -20.50 -3.95 -32.09
C LEU A 157 -19.93 -3.47 -30.74
N ALA A 158 -19.25 -2.33 -30.72
CA ALA A 158 -18.49 -1.82 -29.58
C ALA A 158 -19.21 -1.87 -28.22
N PRO A 159 -20.49 -1.47 -28.08
CA PRO A 159 -21.15 -1.44 -26.77
C PRO A 159 -21.40 -2.82 -26.16
N GLY A 160 -21.42 -3.88 -26.97
CA GLY A 160 -21.57 -5.26 -26.52
C GLY A 160 -20.25 -5.99 -26.29
N MET A 161 -19.11 -5.36 -26.58
CA MET A 161 -17.79 -5.97 -26.44
C MET A 161 -17.29 -5.88 -25.00
N ALA A 162 -16.67 -6.96 -24.51
CA ALA A 162 -15.91 -6.90 -23.27
C ALA A 162 -14.75 -5.88 -23.38
N PRO A 163 -14.32 -5.25 -22.28
CA PRO A 163 -13.22 -4.28 -22.26
C PRO A 163 -11.94 -4.75 -22.95
N SER A 164 -11.60 -6.03 -22.76
CA SER A 164 -10.43 -6.62 -23.39
C SER A 164 -10.56 -6.67 -24.92
N ASP A 165 -11.77 -6.92 -25.43
CA ASP A 165 -12.03 -6.94 -26.87
C ASP A 165 -12.07 -5.53 -27.44
N GLN A 166 -12.61 -4.55 -26.71
CA GLN A 166 -12.55 -3.15 -27.11
C GLN A 166 -11.09 -2.69 -27.34
N LEU A 167 -10.15 -3.13 -26.48
CA LEU A 167 -8.72 -2.88 -26.66
C LEU A 167 -8.12 -3.67 -27.84
N ARG A 168 -8.41 -4.98 -27.95
CA ARG A 168 -7.91 -5.83 -29.06
C ARG A 168 -8.29 -5.30 -30.44
N TYR A 169 -9.52 -4.81 -30.57
CA TYR A 169 -10.03 -4.26 -31.82
C TYR A 169 -9.82 -2.75 -31.94
N ARG A 170 -9.17 -2.09 -30.97
CA ARG A 170 -8.90 -0.65 -30.97
C ARG A 170 -10.15 0.15 -31.33
N VAL A 171 -11.27 -0.19 -30.68
CA VAL A 171 -12.60 0.36 -30.97
C VAL A 171 -12.63 1.90 -30.97
N ARG A 172 -11.71 2.53 -30.24
CA ARG A 172 -11.59 3.99 -30.11
C ARG A 172 -10.45 4.61 -30.94
N SER A 173 -9.84 3.84 -31.86
CA SER A 173 -8.92 4.37 -32.88
C SER A 173 -9.71 5.06 -34.00
N GLU A 174 -9.03 5.84 -34.84
CA GLU A 174 -9.65 6.40 -36.06
C GLU A 174 -10.07 5.32 -37.06
N LEU A 175 -9.38 4.17 -37.06
CA LEU A 175 -9.71 3.01 -37.87
C LEU A 175 -9.74 1.74 -36.99
N PRO A 176 -10.89 1.47 -36.32
CA PRO A 176 -11.09 0.26 -35.55
C PRO A 176 -10.76 -1.00 -36.35
N GLY A 177 -10.04 -1.92 -35.71
CA GLY A 177 -9.51 -3.10 -36.39
C GLY A 177 -8.40 -3.75 -35.59
N ARG A 178 -8.31 -5.07 -35.73
CA ARG A 178 -7.12 -5.81 -35.32
C ARG A 178 -6.00 -5.55 -36.32
N ARG A 179 -4.75 -5.49 -35.88
CA ARG A 179 -3.62 -5.40 -36.82
C ARG A 179 -3.51 -6.73 -37.58
N SER A 180 -3.57 -6.67 -38.91
CA SER A 180 -3.94 -7.82 -39.77
C SER A 180 -2.79 -8.76 -40.18
N SER A 181 -1.57 -8.67 -39.61
CA SER A 181 -0.51 -9.61 -40.00
C SER A 181 -0.46 -10.84 -39.09
N ARG A 182 -0.43 -12.05 -39.70
CA ARG A 182 -0.11 -13.31 -39.00
C ARG A 182 1.28 -13.30 -38.32
N SER A 183 2.14 -12.34 -38.67
CA SER A 183 3.44 -12.09 -38.04
C SER A 183 3.40 -10.97 -36.99
N ASP A 184 2.27 -10.29 -36.79
CA ASP A 184 2.17 -9.19 -35.83
C ASP A 184 2.05 -9.77 -34.44
N THR A 185 3.20 -9.97 -33.80
CA THR A 185 3.29 -10.42 -32.41
C THR A 185 2.73 -9.40 -31.42
N GLY A 186 2.18 -8.27 -31.89
CA GLY A 186 1.74 -7.15 -31.06
C GLY A 186 2.92 -6.27 -30.65
N LEU A 187 2.67 -5.36 -29.72
CA LEU A 187 3.73 -4.55 -29.10
C LEU A 187 4.88 -5.41 -28.60
N ASP A 188 6.09 -5.10 -29.04
CA ASP A 188 7.31 -5.73 -28.56
C ASP A 188 7.43 -5.51 -27.04
N ILE A 189 7.72 -6.60 -26.32
CA ILE A 189 7.89 -6.63 -24.87
C ILE A 189 8.99 -5.68 -24.38
N ARG A 190 9.93 -5.32 -25.26
CA ARG A 190 11.00 -4.36 -24.98
C ARG A 190 10.48 -2.93 -24.77
N LEU A 191 9.34 -2.58 -25.38
CA LEU A 191 8.83 -1.21 -25.41
C LEU A 191 7.99 -0.83 -24.20
N VAL A 192 7.51 -1.81 -23.43
CA VAL A 192 6.55 -1.59 -22.35
C VAL A 192 7.17 -1.98 -21.00
N PRO A 193 7.19 -1.10 -19.99
CA PRO A 193 7.71 -1.42 -18.67
C PRO A 193 6.83 -2.42 -17.92
N THR A 194 7.39 -3.09 -16.92
CA THR A 194 6.61 -4.00 -16.06
C THR A 194 5.55 -3.25 -15.27
N GLU A 195 5.96 -2.16 -14.61
CA GLU A 195 5.06 -1.21 -13.97
C GLU A 195 4.87 -0.01 -14.90
N PHE A 196 3.60 0.26 -15.23
CA PHE A 196 3.23 1.32 -16.15
C PHE A 196 3.83 2.67 -15.75
N TRP A 197 4.17 3.49 -16.74
CA TRP A 197 4.78 4.80 -16.53
C TRP A 197 4.00 5.61 -15.47
N PRO A 198 4.62 5.97 -14.35
CA PRO A 198 3.90 6.55 -13.22
C PRO A 198 3.13 7.84 -13.57
N ALA A 199 3.70 8.69 -14.43
CA ALA A 199 3.05 9.91 -14.91
C ALA A 199 1.75 9.62 -15.68
N LEU A 200 1.79 8.69 -16.64
CA LEU A 200 0.61 8.30 -17.42
C LEU A 200 -0.39 7.50 -16.57
N GLY A 201 0.09 6.57 -15.74
CA GLY A 201 -0.76 5.79 -14.84
C GLY A 201 -1.51 6.66 -13.83
N ASN A 202 -0.92 7.76 -13.38
CA ASN A 202 -1.58 8.74 -12.53
C ASN A 202 -2.76 9.43 -13.23
N LEU A 203 -2.66 9.71 -14.54
CA LEU A 203 -3.74 10.31 -15.34
C LEU A 203 -4.91 9.33 -15.55
N LEU A 204 -4.60 8.04 -15.72
CA LEU A 204 -5.59 7.02 -16.05
C LEU A 204 -6.32 6.42 -14.84
N THR A 205 -5.98 6.83 -13.61
CA THR A 205 -6.50 6.18 -12.40
C THR A 205 -7.16 7.17 -11.45
N THR A 206 -8.37 6.84 -10.99
CA THR A 206 -9.02 7.57 -9.89
C THR A 206 -8.37 7.20 -8.55
N PRO A 207 -8.55 8.01 -7.48
CA PRO A 207 -8.07 7.67 -6.14
C PRO A 207 -8.63 6.33 -5.62
N ASN A 208 -9.85 5.96 -6.03
CA ASN A 208 -10.56 4.76 -5.56
C ASN A 208 -10.14 3.47 -6.29
N THR A 209 -9.61 3.56 -7.51
CA THR A 209 -9.16 2.41 -8.30
C THR A 209 -7.75 1.95 -7.94
N ARG A 210 -7.01 2.68 -7.09
CA ARG A 210 -5.62 2.38 -6.70
C ARG A 210 -5.52 1.19 -5.74
N ARG A 211 -5.68 0.00 -6.32
CA ARG A 211 -5.35 -1.28 -5.69
C ARG A 211 -3.86 -1.60 -5.88
N THR A 212 -3.36 -2.55 -5.12
CA THR A 212 -2.06 -3.19 -5.38
C THR A 212 -2.06 -3.69 -6.84
N ASN A 213 -1.02 -3.36 -7.62
CA ASN A 213 -0.77 -3.82 -9.00
C ASN A 213 -1.46 -3.09 -10.16
N VAL A 214 -2.02 -1.89 -9.97
CA VAL A 214 -2.63 -1.14 -11.10
C VAL A 214 -1.62 -0.85 -12.22
N GLY A 215 -0.39 -0.48 -11.88
CA GLY A 215 0.66 -0.29 -12.88
C GLY A 215 0.95 -1.56 -13.68
N LEU A 216 0.99 -2.73 -13.04
CA LEU A 216 1.17 -4.01 -13.75
C LEU A 216 0.00 -4.32 -14.70
N ALA A 217 -1.22 -4.08 -14.23
CA ALA A 217 -2.43 -4.32 -15.02
C ALA A 217 -2.50 -3.41 -16.24
N MET A 218 -2.09 -2.15 -16.11
CA MET A 218 -2.09 -1.18 -17.21
C MET A 218 -1.04 -1.51 -18.28
N SER A 219 0.17 -1.95 -17.86
CA SER A 219 1.18 -2.46 -18.79
C SER A 219 0.70 -3.71 -19.53
N ALA A 220 0.04 -4.63 -18.83
CA ALA A 220 -0.56 -5.81 -19.45
C ALA A 220 -1.70 -5.43 -20.42
N ALA A 221 -2.51 -4.42 -20.08
CA ALA A 221 -3.57 -3.94 -20.96
C ALA A 221 -3.04 -3.38 -22.29
N LEU A 222 -1.87 -2.71 -22.31
CA LEU A 222 -1.25 -2.26 -23.56
C LEU A 222 -0.93 -3.40 -24.52
N HIS A 223 -0.50 -4.57 -24.00
CA HIS A 223 -0.21 -5.74 -24.85
C HIS A 223 -1.46 -6.36 -25.48
N LEU A 224 -2.67 -6.00 -25.02
CA LEU A 224 -3.92 -6.38 -25.69
C LEU A 224 -4.21 -5.50 -26.90
N VAL A 225 -3.75 -4.25 -26.92
CA VAL A 225 -4.18 -3.26 -27.89
C VAL A 225 -3.78 -3.66 -29.32
N GLY A 226 -4.78 -3.83 -30.20
CA GLY A 226 -4.56 -4.21 -31.59
C GLY A 226 -4.09 -5.64 -31.81
N THR A 227 -3.96 -6.44 -30.74
CA THR A 227 -3.50 -7.84 -30.78
C THR A 227 -4.68 -8.79 -30.60
N GLY A 228 -4.45 -10.09 -30.62
CA GLY A 228 -5.41 -11.02 -29.99
C GLY A 228 -4.70 -11.99 -29.08
N ALA A 229 -3.75 -11.44 -28.33
CA ALA A 229 -3.20 -12.09 -27.18
C ALA A 229 -4.32 -12.41 -26.18
N THR A 230 -4.21 -13.56 -25.53
CA THR A 230 -5.06 -13.87 -24.38
C THR A 230 -4.70 -12.96 -23.21
N LEU A 231 -5.57 -12.86 -22.21
CA LEU A 231 -5.27 -12.09 -20.99
C LEU A 231 -4.03 -12.63 -20.27
N THR A 232 -3.82 -13.95 -20.32
CA THR A 232 -2.64 -14.60 -19.75
C THR A 232 -1.37 -14.25 -20.52
N ASP A 233 -1.40 -14.27 -21.85
CA ASP A 233 -0.24 -13.89 -22.67
C ASP A 233 0.13 -12.41 -22.46
N ALA A 234 -0.87 -11.53 -22.39
CA ALA A 234 -0.66 -10.11 -22.15
C ALA A 234 -0.04 -9.84 -20.76
N ALA A 235 -0.49 -10.58 -19.74
CA ALA A 235 0.09 -10.54 -18.40
C ALA A 235 1.55 -11.03 -18.37
N LEU A 236 1.84 -12.14 -19.07
CA LEU A 236 3.20 -12.68 -19.19
C LEU A 236 4.15 -11.70 -19.88
N ARG A 237 3.69 -11.07 -20.97
CA ARG A 237 4.46 -10.07 -21.72
C ARG A 237 4.80 -8.82 -20.92
N ALA A 238 3.90 -8.41 -20.03
CA ALA A 238 4.19 -7.33 -19.09
C ALA A 238 5.28 -7.71 -18.08
N GLY A 239 5.65 -8.99 -17.91
CA GLY A 239 6.75 -9.42 -17.06
C GLY A 239 6.50 -9.29 -15.54
N GLY A 240 5.28 -8.94 -15.13
CA GLY A 240 4.87 -8.82 -13.74
C GLY A 240 4.11 -10.04 -13.24
N ASN A 241 4.04 -10.22 -11.91
CA ASN A 241 3.26 -11.31 -11.29
C ASN A 241 1.77 -10.95 -11.20
N ILE A 242 1.11 -10.80 -12.35
CA ILE A 242 -0.33 -10.59 -12.47
C ILE A 242 -0.97 -11.76 -13.22
N SER A 243 -2.09 -12.29 -12.71
CA SER A 243 -2.83 -13.35 -13.40
C SER A 243 -3.79 -12.77 -14.45
N GLY A 244 -4.09 -13.55 -15.50
CA GLY A 244 -5.08 -13.15 -16.51
C GLY A 244 -6.47 -12.85 -15.90
N HIS A 245 -6.86 -13.57 -14.84
CA HIS A 245 -8.09 -13.28 -14.08
C HIS A 245 -8.05 -11.94 -13.35
N ALA A 246 -6.91 -11.60 -12.72
CA ALA A 246 -6.73 -10.30 -12.08
C ALA A 246 -6.79 -9.16 -13.09
N LEU A 247 -6.21 -9.35 -14.28
CA LEU A 247 -6.31 -8.41 -15.39
C LEU A 247 -7.76 -8.25 -15.88
N SER A 248 -8.49 -9.35 -16.07
CA SER A 248 -9.92 -9.31 -16.44
C SER A 248 -10.73 -8.50 -15.44
N ARG A 249 -10.56 -8.77 -14.15
CA ARG A 249 -11.27 -8.07 -13.07
C ARG A 249 -10.89 -6.60 -13.02
N PHE A 250 -9.62 -6.26 -13.27
CA PHE A 250 -9.17 -4.88 -13.36
C PHE A 250 -9.89 -4.14 -14.50
N LEU A 251 -9.91 -4.71 -15.71
CA LEU A 251 -10.57 -4.09 -16.85
C LEU A 251 -12.08 -3.92 -16.65
N GLN A 252 -12.75 -4.88 -16.03
CA GLN A 252 -14.17 -4.76 -15.67
C GLN A 252 -14.44 -3.64 -14.66
N LEU A 253 -13.54 -3.46 -13.68
CA LEU A 253 -13.65 -2.35 -12.73
C LEU A 253 -13.45 -1.00 -13.41
N MET A 254 -12.50 -0.93 -14.36
CA MET A 254 -12.28 0.29 -15.14
C MET A 254 -13.48 0.61 -16.03
N GLU A 255 -14.09 -0.38 -16.68
CA GLU A 255 -15.29 -0.21 -17.52
C GLU A 255 -16.50 0.30 -16.75
N ALA A 256 -16.64 -0.09 -15.48
CA ALA A 256 -17.70 0.41 -14.62
C ALA A 256 -17.55 1.90 -14.27
N GLU A 257 -16.38 2.51 -14.50
CA GLU A 257 -16.15 3.94 -14.32
C GLU A 257 -16.56 4.75 -15.58
N SER A 258 -17.10 5.95 -15.39
CA SER A 258 -17.55 6.84 -16.48
C SER A 258 -16.45 7.22 -17.47
N HIS A 259 -15.18 7.18 -17.05
CA HIS A 259 -14.03 7.61 -17.86
C HIS A 259 -13.44 6.49 -18.74
N TRP A 260 -13.99 5.27 -18.72
CA TRP A 260 -13.47 4.15 -19.53
C TRP A 260 -13.26 4.49 -21.01
N PRO A 261 -14.19 5.19 -21.71
CA PRO A 261 -13.97 5.56 -23.11
C PRO A 261 -12.69 6.36 -23.31
N ALA A 262 -12.42 7.36 -22.46
CA ALA A 262 -11.20 8.18 -22.53
C ALA A 262 -9.94 7.37 -22.21
N ILE A 263 -10.01 6.46 -21.24
CA ILE A 263 -8.89 5.58 -20.84
C ILE A 263 -8.56 4.58 -21.95
N SER A 264 -9.58 3.98 -22.58
CA SER A 264 -9.42 3.07 -23.71
C SER A 264 -8.78 3.77 -24.91
N THR A 265 -9.21 5.01 -25.21
CA THR A 265 -8.57 5.87 -26.21
C THR A 265 -7.12 6.17 -25.85
N ALA A 266 -6.82 6.50 -24.59
CA ALA A 266 -5.47 6.79 -24.13
C ALA A 266 -4.53 5.58 -24.30
N LEU A 267 -4.96 4.39 -23.88
CA LEU A 267 -4.19 3.15 -24.08
C LEU A 267 -3.97 2.85 -25.56
N THR A 268 -4.98 3.10 -26.39
CA THR A 268 -4.88 2.93 -27.85
C THR A 268 -3.83 3.86 -28.46
N ARG A 269 -3.86 5.15 -28.11
CA ARG A 269 -2.89 6.13 -28.61
C ARG A 269 -1.47 5.87 -28.13
N ILE A 270 -1.30 5.48 -26.87
CA ILE A 270 0.02 5.10 -26.33
C ILE A 270 0.57 3.90 -27.10
N ALA A 271 -0.24 2.86 -27.31
CA ALA A 271 0.16 1.68 -28.06
C ALA A 271 0.53 2.01 -29.51
N GLU A 272 -0.24 2.87 -30.17
CA GLU A 272 0.03 3.32 -31.54
C GLU A 272 1.31 4.17 -31.62
N HIS A 273 1.53 5.07 -30.65
CA HIS A 273 2.75 5.86 -30.56
C HIS A 273 3.99 4.99 -30.41
N LEU A 274 3.95 4.00 -29.50
CA LEU A 274 5.05 3.04 -29.28
C LEU A 274 5.30 2.17 -30.51
N ALA A 275 4.24 1.74 -31.20
CA ALA A 275 4.39 0.96 -32.42
C ALA A 275 5.01 1.77 -33.58
N ALA A 276 4.79 3.09 -33.62
CA ALA A 276 5.30 3.96 -34.67
C ALA A 276 6.71 4.51 -34.38
N HIS A 277 7.02 4.84 -33.12
CA HIS A 277 8.26 5.54 -32.75
C HIS A 277 9.20 4.71 -31.87
N GLY A 278 8.74 3.58 -31.34
CA GLY A 278 9.50 2.76 -30.40
C GLY A 278 9.61 3.38 -29.00
N SER A 279 10.61 2.91 -28.26
CA SER A 279 11.02 3.39 -26.94
C SER A 279 12.54 3.46 -26.94
N PRO A 280 13.16 4.54 -26.41
CA PRO A 280 14.61 4.63 -26.27
C PRO A 280 15.15 3.71 -25.17
N ILE A 281 14.29 3.16 -24.30
CA ILE A 281 14.67 2.18 -23.28
C ILE A 281 14.16 0.79 -23.68
N ASP A 282 15.04 -0.21 -23.68
CA ASP A 282 14.65 -1.62 -23.68
C ASP A 282 14.29 -2.06 -22.26
N TYR A 283 13.00 -1.99 -21.94
CA TYR A 283 12.50 -2.37 -20.63
C TYR A 283 12.63 -3.86 -20.33
N HIS A 284 12.67 -4.71 -21.36
CA HIS A 284 12.90 -6.14 -21.15
C HIS A 284 14.33 -6.41 -20.71
N ARG A 285 15.31 -5.69 -21.27
CA ARG A 285 16.70 -5.72 -20.80
C ARG A 285 16.81 -5.14 -19.38
N ARG A 286 16.23 -3.95 -19.13
CA ARG A 286 16.30 -3.28 -17.82
C ARG A 286 15.77 -4.15 -16.67
N ARG A 287 14.61 -4.81 -16.83
CA ARG A 287 14.04 -5.64 -15.75
C ARG A 287 14.85 -6.89 -15.41
N ASN A 288 15.70 -7.34 -16.33
CA ASN A 288 16.56 -8.52 -16.16
C ASN A 288 18.00 -8.16 -15.78
N LEU A 289 18.30 -6.87 -15.56
CA LEU A 289 19.63 -6.41 -15.14
C LEU A 289 19.88 -6.74 -13.65
N ASP A 290 21.15 -7.00 -13.32
CA ASP A 290 21.57 -7.22 -11.94
C ASP A 290 21.76 -5.89 -11.19
N TYR A 291 20.84 -5.60 -10.26
CA TYR A 291 20.86 -4.40 -9.42
C TYR A 291 21.55 -4.59 -8.06
N THR A 292 22.20 -5.73 -7.81
CA THR A 292 22.85 -5.99 -6.50
C THR A 292 23.95 -5.00 -6.17
N ALA A 293 24.69 -4.54 -7.18
CA ALA A 293 25.76 -3.54 -7.04
C ALA A 293 25.26 -2.08 -7.13
N LEU A 294 23.96 -1.85 -7.32
CA LEU A 294 23.40 -0.50 -7.45
C LEU A 294 23.59 0.28 -6.14
N LEU A 295 24.20 1.47 -6.22
CA LEU A 295 24.40 2.39 -5.10
C LEU A 295 24.99 1.73 -3.83
N PRO A 296 26.28 1.35 -3.82
CA PRO A 296 26.95 0.83 -2.63
C PRO A 296 26.91 1.81 -1.45
N ASP A 297 26.99 1.29 -0.22
CA ASP A 297 26.89 2.11 1.00
C ASP A 297 27.98 3.19 1.11
N GLU A 298 29.15 2.99 0.50
CA GLU A 298 30.19 4.02 0.38
C GLU A 298 29.79 5.13 -0.60
N ALA A 299 29.27 4.77 -1.77
CA ALA A 299 28.79 5.75 -2.76
C ALA A 299 27.65 6.59 -2.19
N TRP A 300 26.70 5.96 -1.48
CA TRP A 300 25.64 6.69 -0.78
C TRP A 300 26.19 7.65 0.29
N ARG A 301 27.20 7.23 1.06
CA ARG A 301 27.85 8.10 2.05
C ARG A 301 28.54 9.29 1.37
N GLN A 302 29.18 9.08 0.23
CA GLN A 302 29.81 10.14 -0.56
C GLN A 302 28.77 11.13 -1.09
N ILE A 303 27.77 10.65 -1.83
CA ILE A 303 26.66 11.49 -2.35
C ILE A 303 25.98 12.26 -1.21
N SER A 304 25.75 11.61 -0.07
CA SER A 304 25.14 12.27 1.08
C SER A 304 26.02 13.38 1.68
N ARG A 305 27.35 13.22 1.66
CA ARG A 305 28.29 14.26 2.10
C ARG A 305 28.27 15.45 1.14
N ASP A 306 28.36 15.17 -0.15
CA ASP A 306 28.47 16.20 -1.19
C ASP A 306 27.17 17.02 -1.33
N THR A 307 26.02 16.39 -1.07
CA THR A 307 24.70 17.02 -1.15
C THR A 307 24.16 17.52 0.19
N ALA A 308 24.97 17.43 1.27
CA ALA A 308 24.56 17.73 2.65
C ALA A 308 23.29 17.00 3.13
N THR A 309 23.03 15.80 2.58
CA THR A 309 21.85 15.00 2.92
C THR A 309 21.94 14.45 4.34
N PRO A 310 20.93 14.69 5.21
CA PRO A 310 20.97 14.19 6.59
C PRO A 310 20.91 12.66 6.68
N SER A 311 21.64 12.11 7.65
CA SER A 311 21.58 10.70 8.08
C SER A 311 22.00 9.67 7.00
N PRO A 312 23.30 9.59 6.64
CA PRO A 312 23.84 8.71 5.61
C PRO A 312 23.95 7.23 6.03
N GLY A 313 23.08 6.76 6.93
CA GLY A 313 23.11 5.41 7.46
C GLY A 313 22.64 4.34 6.45
N PRO A 314 23.00 3.06 6.66
CA PRO A 314 22.71 1.95 5.73
C PRO A 314 21.20 1.74 5.50
N ALA A 315 20.36 2.03 6.49
CA ALA A 315 18.90 1.95 6.35
C ALA A 315 18.36 2.94 5.29
N ARG A 316 18.97 4.13 5.17
CA ARG A 316 18.57 5.15 4.18
C ARG A 316 19.18 4.84 2.82
N ALA A 317 20.39 4.27 2.78
CA ALA A 317 21.01 3.74 1.56
C ALA A 317 20.11 2.69 0.90
N ALA A 318 19.57 1.74 1.67
CA ALA A 318 18.66 0.72 1.16
C ALA A 318 17.36 1.31 0.55
N ILE A 319 16.85 2.40 1.13
CA ILE A 319 15.67 3.11 0.60
C ILE A 319 16.02 3.82 -0.72
N ALA A 320 17.15 4.54 -0.76
CA ALA A 320 17.61 5.24 -1.96
C ALA A 320 17.92 4.26 -3.10
N ARG A 321 18.54 3.11 -2.78
CA ARG A 321 18.79 2.02 -3.73
C ARG A 321 17.50 1.44 -4.29
N GLY A 322 16.52 1.14 -3.43
CA GLY A 322 15.21 0.66 -3.88
C GLY A 322 14.48 1.68 -4.76
N TYR A 323 14.57 2.97 -4.42
CA TYR A 323 14.03 4.04 -5.24
C TYR A 323 14.68 4.09 -6.63
N LEU A 324 16.03 4.08 -6.71
CA LEU A 324 16.74 4.05 -7.99
C LEU A 324 16.43 2.79 -8.80
N GLN A 325 16.34 1.63 -8.15
CA GLN A 325 15.99 0.38 -8.81
C GLN A 325 14.60 0.45 -9.44
N GLU A 326 13.59 0.99 -8.75
CA GLU A 326 12.24 1.17 -9.29
C GLU A 326 12.25 2.06 -10.54
N ARG A 327 13.07 3.11 -10.56
CA ARG A 327 13.15 4.04 -11.71
C ARG A 327 13.90 3.44 -12.89
N LEU A 328 15.02 2.75 -12.64
CA LEU A 328 15.86 2.15 -13.67
C LEU A 328 15.24 0.92 -14.32
N SER A 329 14.60 0.06 -13.51
CA SER A 329 14.01 -1.21 -13.97
C SER A 329 12.57 -1.05 -14.47
N ALA A 330 11.90 0.04 -14.09
CA ALA A 330 10.45 0.22 -14.20
C ALA A 330 9.67 -1.00 -13.67
N CYS A 331 10.18 -1.62 -12.60
CA CYS A 331 9.59 -2.71 -11.87
C CYS A 331 9.50 -2.34 -10.39
N PRO A 332 8.49 -2.81 -9.66
CA PRO A 332 8.49 -2.66 -8.21
C PRO A 332 9.73 -3.33 -7.65
N ALA A 333 10.47 -2.65 -6.76
CA ALA A 333 11.61 -3.28 -6.11
C ALA A 333 11.12 -4.57 -5.44
N GLN A 334 11.88 -5.67 -5.57
CA GLN A 334 11.55 -6.98 -5.00
C GLN A 334 11.74 -6.99 -3.48
N VAL A 335 11.03 -6.09 -2.81
CA VAL A 335 11.09 -5.88 -1.37
C VAL A 335 9.93 -6.65 -0.76
N THR A 336 10.27 -7.73 -0.06
CA THR A 336 9.31 -8.55 0.70
C THR A 336 8.67 -7.77 1.85
N ASN A 337 9.34 -6.72 2.33
CA ASN A 337 8.91 -5.92 3.47
C ASN A 337 8.03 -4.71 3.06
N SER A 338 6.75 -4.76 3.40
CA SER A 338 5.78 -3.68 3.15
C SER A 338 6.15 -2.35 3.79
N TYR A 339 6.84 -2.36 4.94
CA TYR A 339 7.34 -1.14 5.60
C TYR A 339 8.39 -0.43 4.73
N LEU A 340 9.34 -1.18 4.17
CA LEU A 340 10.38 -0.62 3.31
C LEU A 340 9.80 -0.11 1.99
N ARG A 341 8.84 -0.83 1.39
CA ARG A 341 8.12 -0.34 0.19
C ARG A 341 7.43 0.99 0.44
N GLY A 342 6.79 1.15 1.61
CA GLY A 342 6.21 2.43 2.01
C GLY A 342 7.24 3.54 2.13
N LYS A 343 8.44 3.24 2.66
CA LYS A 343 9.53 4.20 2.78
C LYS A 343 10.13 4.62 1.43
N ILE A 344 10.32 3.67 0.52
CA ILE A 344 10.76 3.93 -0.86
C ILE A 344 9.77 4.87 -1.55
N ALA A 345 8.46 4.58 -1.47
CA ALA A 345 7.44 5.43 -2.07
C ALA A 345 7.37 6.85 -1.46
N THR A 346 7.83 7.04 -0.21
CA THR A 346 7.92 8.36 0.43
C THR A 346 9.25 9.06 0.24
N PHE A 347 10.25 8.39 -0.36
CA PHE A 347 11.59 8.92 -0.57
C PHE A 347 11.62 10.25 -1.35
N PRO A 348 10.75 10.49 -2.37
CA PRO A 348 10.71 11.77 -3.08
C PRO A 348 10.55 13.00 -2.19
N ARG A 349 9.91 12.86 -1.00
CA ARG A 349 9.80 13.96 -0.01
C ARG A 349 11.17 14.47 0.46
N HIS A 350 12.19 13.64 0.37
CA HIS A 350 13.52 13.92 0.85
C HIS A 350 14.51 14.29 -0.26
N LEU A 351 14.06 14.30 -1.51
CA LEU A 351 14.89 14.72 -2.63
C LEU A 351 15.09 16.22 -2.60
N THR A 352 16.33 16.61 -2.85
CA THR A 352 16.75 17.98 -3.15
C THR A 352 17.22 17.98 -4.60
N PRO A 353 17.28 19.14 -5.29
CA PRO A 353 17.79 19.20 -6.65
C PRO A 353 19.19 18.56 -6.75
N GLN A 354 20.11 18.92 -5.85
CA GLN A 354 21.47 18.38 -5.80
C GLN A 354 21.51 16.87 -5.55
N LEU A 355 20.65 16.36 -4.66
CA LEU A 355 20.55 14.92 -4.40
C LEU A 355 19.96 14.18 -5.60
N SER A 356 18.96 14.76 -6.25
CA SER A 356 18.35 14.19 -7.45
C SER A 356 19.36 14.09 -8.58
N ASP A 357 20.11 15.16 -8.85
CA ASP A 357 21.13 15.21 -9.89
C ASP A 357 22.24 14.18 -9.63
N ALA A 358 22.77 14.13 -8.40
CA ALA A 358 23.82 13.17 -8.03
C ALA A 358 23.34 11.70 -8.11
N LEU A 359 22.06 11.43 -7.78
CA LEU A 359 21.48 10.10 -7.92
C LEU A 359 21.25 9.74 -9.39
N PHE A 360 20.88 10.70 -10.23
CA PHE A 360 20.67 10.50 -11.67
C PHE A 360 22.00 10.27 -12.40
N GLU A 361 23.04 11.02 -12.06
CA GLU A 361 24.41 10.83 -12.54
C GLU A 361 24.92 9.44 -12.15
N HIS A 362 24.78 9.04 -10.88
CA HIS A 362 25.17 7.70 -10.43
C HIS A 362 24.38 6.58 -11.13
N ALA A 363 23.10 6.82 -11.44
CA ALA A 363 22.28 5.87 -12.17
C ALA A 363 22.74 5.73 -13.64
N HIS A 364 23.18 6.82 -14.27
CA HIS A 364 23.78 6.79 -15.60
C HIS A 364 25.11 6.03 -15.60
N ASP A 365 26.02 6.33 -14.67
CA ASP A 365 27.30 5.62 -14.52
C ASP A 365 27.10 4.10 -14.34
N PHE A 366 26.08 3.72 -13.56
CA PHE A 366 25.72 2.32 -13.36
C PHE A 366 25.28 1.63 -14.66
N LEU A 367 24.49 2.33 -15.50
CA LEU A 367 24.06 1.81 -16.80
C LEU A 367 25.24 1.68 -17.77
N THR A 368 26.11 2.68 -17.84
CA THR A 368 27.34 2.63 -18.63
C THR A 368 28.26 1.48 -18.18
N ALA A 369 28.42 1.27 -16.88
CA ALA A 369 29.18 0.14 -16.34
C ALA A 369 28.56 -1.23 -16.70
N ALA A 370 27.24 -1.27 -16.92
CA ALA A 370 26.52 -2.45 -17.41
C ALA A 370 26.51 -2.58 -18.96
N GLY A 371 27.20 -1.67 -19.68
CA GLY A 371 27.27 -1.65 -21.14
C GLY A 371 26.04 -1.05 -21.83
N ILE A 372 25.32 -0.14 -21.16
CA ILE A 372 24.13 0.55 -21.67
C ILE A 372 24.41 2.05 -21.69
N ASP A 373 24.93 2.55 -22.82
CA ASP A 373 25.35 3.95 -22.98
C ASP A 373 24.35 4.80 -23.77
N ASP A 374 23.47 4.14 -24.54
CA ASP A 374 22.55 4.76 -25.50
C ASP A 374 21.15 5.01 -24.95
N GLU A 375 20.87 4.56 -23.72
CA GLU A 375 19.56 4.70 -23.10
C GLU A 375 19.53 5.79 -22.02
N PRO A 376 18.47 6.60 -21.93
CA PRO A 376 18.28 7.49 -20.79
C PRO A 376 18.01 6.68 -19.52
N VAL A 377 18.27 7.28 -18.35
CA VAL A 377 17.97 6.67 -17.04
C VAL A 377 16.47 6.35 -16.92
N GLU A 378 15.63 7.27 -17.38
CA GLU A 378 14.17 7.17 -17.38
C GLU A 378 13.58 7.72 -18.67
N TRP A 379 12.45 7.15 -19.07
CA TRP A 379 11.67 7.64 -20.20
C TRP A 379 10.20 7.26 -20.02
N ALA A 380 9.30 8.06 -20.60
CA ALA A 380 7.88 7.77 -20.75
C ALA A 380 7.35 8.44 -22.02
N PRO A 381 6.28 7.90 -22.65
CA PRO A 381 5.62 8.58 -23.75
C PRO A 381 5.12 9.98 -23.35
N PRO A 382 5.13 10.96 -24.27
CA PRO A 382 4.69 12.32 -23.98
C PRO A 382 3.23 12.36 -23.49
N VAL A 383 2.98 13.08 -22.39
CA VAL A 383 1.62 13.28 -21.85
C VAL A 383 0.72 14.07 -22.82
N SER A 384 1.30 14.82 -23.76
CA SER A 384 0.59 15.57 -24.80
C SER A 384 -0.22 14.67 -25.74
N LEU A 385 0.12 13.38 -25.86
CA LEU A 385 -0.67 12.39 -26.61
C LEU A 385 -2.12 12.27 -26.10
N LEU A 386 -2.34 12.68 -24.85
CA LEU A 386 -3.60 12.53 -24.13
C LEU A 386 -4.29 13.88 -23.85
N GLY A 387 -3.74 15.00 -24.32
CA GLY A 387 -4.10 16.34 -23.84
C GLY A 387 -5.55 16.80 -24.08
N ASP A 388 -6.22 16.19 -25.06
CA ASP A 388 -7.62 16.41 -25.43
C ASP A 388 -8.61 15.48 -24.71
N LEU A 389 -8.11 14.51 -23.93
CA LEU A 389 -8.94 13.50 -23.28
C LEU A 389 -9.39 13.94 -21.88
N ASP A 390 -10.66 13.69 -21.55
CA ASP A 390 -11.20 13.87 -20.20
C ASP A 390 -10.83 12.68 -19.30
N LEU A 391 -9.62 12.75 -18.74
CA LEU A 391 -9.03 11.72 -17.90
C LEU A 391 -9.27 11.97 -16.40
N PRO A 392 -9.46 10.91 -15.59
CA PRO A 392 -9.83 11.05 -14.18
C PRO A 392 -8.71 11.56 -13.26
N GLY A 393 -7.45 11.45 -13.69
CA GLY A 393 -6.29 11.75 -12.88
C GLY A 393 -5.84 13.22 -12.94
N THR A 394 -4.90 13.57 -12.06
CA THR A 394 -4.35 14.94 -11.99
C THR A 394 -3.23 15.14 -13.01
N TRP A 395 -3.35 16.19 -13.83
CA TRP A 395 -2.32 16.59 -14.78
C TRP A 395 -1.05 17.13 -14.11
N PRO A 396 0.15 16.79 -14.62
CA PRO A 396 1.41 17.40 -14.18
C PRO A 396 1.34 18.92 -14.24
N GLY A 397 1.91 19.62 -13.25
CA GLY A 397 1.92 21.08 -13.20
C GLY A 397 0.60 21.76 -12.78
N ARG A 398 -0.50 21.02 -12.61
CA ARG A 398 -1.73 21.56 -11.98
C ARG A 398 -1.62 21.68 -10.46
N ILE A 399 -0.67 20.99 -9.85
CA ILE A 399 -0.43 21.09 -8.41
C ILE A 399 0.26 22.41 -8.11
N ASN A 400 -0.31 23.22 -7.22
CA ASN A 400 0.33 24.44 -6.75
C ASN A 400 1.61 24.09 -5.99
N THR A 401 2.76 24.24 -6.65
CA THR A 401 4.08 23.90 -6.11
C THR A 401 4.46 24.74 -4.90
N TYR A 402 3.97 25.99 -4.81
CA TYR A 402 4.18 26.85 -3.63
C TYR A 402 3.44 26.29 -2.40
N ARG A 403 2.16 25.96 -2.56
CA ARG A 403 1.37 25.36 -1.46
C ARG A 403 1.89 23.98 -1.08
N LEU A 404 2.31 23.17 -2.06
CA LEU A 404 2.97 21.88 -1.81
C LEU A 404 4.25 22.05 -0.97
N ARG A 405 5.08 23.05 -1.30
CA ARG A 405 6.29 23.38 -0.53
C ARG A 405 5.96 23.75 0.91
N GLU A 406 4.97 24.61 1.11
CA GLU A 406 4.53 25.05 2.44
C GLU A 406 4.09 23.84 3.30
N LEU A 407 3.26 22.96 2.75
CA LEU A 407 2.72 21.81 3.46
C LEU A 407 3.76 20.71 3.74
N VAL A 408 4.71 20.50 2.83
CA VAL A 408 5.76 19.48 3.02
C VAL A 408 6.82 19.93 4.04
N ARG A 409 7.02 21.25 4.19
CA ARG A 409 7.91 21.86 5.18
C ARG A 409 7.42 21.64 6.62
N ASP A 410 6.12 21.48 6.83
CA ASP A 410 5.61 21.04 8.13
C ASP A 410 6.00 19.56 8.35
N HIS A 411 6.95 19.35 9.27
CA HIS A 411 7.60 18.05 9.46
C HIS A 411 6.66 16.94 9.95
N ASP A 412 5.49 17.30 10.47
CA ASP A 412 4.49 16.34 10.97
C ASP A 412 3.40 15.99 9.93
N ALA A 413 3.32 16.70 8.80
CA ALA A 413 2.31 16.44 7.79
C ALA A 413 2.58 15.13 7.03
N ASN A 414 1.65 14.18 7.05
CA ASN A 414 1.68 12.98 6.22
C ASN A 414 1.38 13.34 4.75
N LEU A 415 2.06 12.72 3.77
CA LEU A 415 1.78 12.96 2.34
C LEU A 415 0.31 12.71 1.96
N SER A 416 -0.40 11.82 2.67
CA SER A 416 -1.84 11.65 2.50
C SER A 416 -2.64 12.90 2.90
N THR A 417 -2.23 13.60 3.96
CA THR A 417 -2.84 14.85 4.40
C THR A 417 -2.55 15.95 3.39
N VAL A 418 -1.31 16.05 2.92
CA VAL A 418 -0.90 17.00 1.88
C VAL A 418 -1.72 16.80 0.60
N ALA A 419 -1.87 15.55 0.16
CA ALA A 419 -2.68 15.23 -1.02
C ALA A 419 -4.15 15.67 -0.85
N ARG A 420 -4.74 15.42 0.32
CA ARG A 420 -6.12 15.83 0.63
C ARG A 420 -6.28 17.36 0.65
N GLU A 421 -5.32 18.09 1.20
CA GLU A 421 -5.34 19.56 1.21
C GLU A 421 -5.13 20.19 -0.16
N LEU A 422 -4.39 19.52 -1.04
CA LEU A 422 -4.19 19.93 -2.44
C LEU A 422 -5.27 19.36 -3.37
N GLU A 423 -6.31 18.74 -2.82
CA GLU A 423 -7.42 18.09 -3.56
C GLU A 423 -6.92 17.16 -4.68
N THR A 424 -5.85 16.43 -4.39
CA THR A 424 -5.18 15.54 -5.34
C THR A 424 -4.86 14.19 -4.69
N THR A 425 -4.09 13.37 -5.40
CA THR A 425 -3.70 12.03 -4.94
C THR A 425 -2.30 12.00 -4.36
N ILE A 426 -2.04 11.08 -3.44
CA ILE A 426 -0.69 10.85 -2.91
C ILE A 426 0.32 10.48 -4.01
N GLY A 427 -0.12 9.80 -5.06
CA GLY A 427 0.71 9.47 -6.22
C GLY A 427 1.08 10.71 -7.01
N ALA A 428 0.14 11.61 -7.27
CA ALA A 428 0.40 12.87 -7.96
C ALA A 428 1.39 13.75 -7.17
N VAL A 429 1.22 13.84 -5.84
CA VAL A 429 2.18 14.53 -4.96
C VAL A 429 3.57 13.90 -5.03
N ARG A 430 3.68 12.57 -4.99
CA ARG A 430 4.97 11.87 -5.09
C ARG A 430 5.65 12.12 -6.44
N LEU A 431 4.88 12.15 -7.52
CA LEU A 431 5.38 12.43 -8.86
C LEU A 431 5.87 13.86 -8.99
N GLU A 432 5.11 14.82 -8.47
CA GLU A 432 5.50 16.23 -8.47
C GLU A 432 6.77 16.47 -7.64
N LEU A 433 6.92 15.80 -6.48
CA LEU A 433 8.14 15.87 -5.67
C LEU A 433 9.35 15.20 -6.34
N ALA A 434 9.13 14.17 -7.16
CA ALA A 434 10.19 13.53 -7.92
C ALA A 434 10.61 14.37 -9.14
N ALA A 435 9.64 15.00 -9.83
CA ALA A 435 9.89 15.85 -11.00
C ALA A 435 10.47 17.22 -10.61
N THR A 436 10.00 17.79 -9.50
CA THR A 436 10.44 19.09 -8.99
C THR A 436 10.89 18.92 -7.52
N PRO A 437 12.10 18.40 -7.27
CA PRO A 437 12.65 18.29 -5.92
C PRO A 437 12.66 19.63 -5.20
N LEU A 438 12.37 19.62 -3.90
CA LEU A 438 12.29 20.85 -3.13
C LEU A 438 13.71 21.32 -2.79
N PRO A 439 14.06 22.60 -3.06
CA PRO A 439 15.39 23.10 -2.76
C PRO A 439 15.70 22.95 -1.27
N PHE A 440 16.92 22.47 -1.01
CA PHE A 440 17.45 22.36 0.34
C PHE A 440 17.79 23.75 0.87
N GLU A 441 17.04 24.23 1.86
CA GLU A 441 17.38 25.45 2.61
C GLU A 441 18.16 25.04 3.86
N PRO A 442 19.47 25.32 3.97
CA PRO A 442 20.27 24.99 5.14
C PRO A 442 19.72 25.62 6.43
N GLU A 443 19.03 26.75 6.31
CA GLU A 443 18.37 27.44 7.41
C GLU A 443 17.21 26.65 8.04
N ALA A 444 16.62 25.71 7.31
CA ALA A 444 15.61 24.81 7.87
C ALA A 444 16.25 23.77 8.81
N ILE A 445 17.55 23.45 8.69
CA ILE A 445 18.23 22.56 9.65
C ILE A 445 18.58 23.30 10.95
N THR A 446 18.80 24.62 10.89
CA THR A 446 18.92 25.43 12.11
C THR A 446 17.58 25.68 12.79
N ARG A 447 16.45 25.59 12.07
CA ARG A 447 15.08 25.79 12.63
C ARG A 447 14.32 24.49 12.92
N SER A 448 14.55 23.40 12.19
CA SER A 448 13.88 22.10 12.37
C SER A 448 14.62 21.26 13.40
N ARG A 449 14.11 21.43 14.62
CA ARG A 449 14.70 21.14 15.93
C ARG A 449 15.68 22.23 16.36
N PRO A 450 15.27 23.15 17.25
CA PRO A 450 16.20 23.49 18.30
C PRO A 450 16.69 22.16 18.89
N ARG A 451 18.01 21.91 18.79
CA ARG A 451 18.73 21.16 19.83
C ARG A 451 18.02 21.52 21.13
N SER A 452 17.44 20.52 21.82
CA SER A 452 16.58 20.77 22.98
C SER A 452 17.17 21.91 23.82
N PRO A 453 16.39 22.83 24.40
CA PRO A 453 16.93 23.91 25.22
C PRO A 453 18.02 23.42 26.20
N ALA A 454 17.84 22.18 26.71
CA ALA A 454 18.82 21.43 27.48
C ALA A 454 20.19 21.20 26.79
N MET A 455 20.24 20.87 25.49
CA MET A 455 21.50 20.71 24.74
C MET A 455 22.21 22.03 24.45
N GLN A 456 21.48 23.12 24.18
CA GLN A 456 22.10 24.44 24.03
C GLN A 456 22.63 24.96 25.37
N SER A 457 21.87 24.79 26.44
CA SER A 457 22.32 25.06 27.82
C SER A 457 23.54 24.22 28.17
N ALA A 458 23.51 22.91 27.88
CA ALA A 458 24.64 22.02 28.14
C ALA A 458 25.92 22.42 27.38
N ARG A 459 25.83 23.02 26.19
CA ARG A 459 27.01 23.54 25.48
C ARG A 459 27.61 24.77 26.12
N ARG A 460 26.76 25.66 26.63
CA ARG A 460 27.20 26.85 27.38
C ARG A 460 27.86 26.46 28.69
N GLN A 461 27.33 25.42 29.35
CA GLN A 461 27.85 24.91 30.62
C GLN A 461 29.08 24.00 30.44
N LEU A 462 29.14 23.22 29.35
CA LEU A 462 30.25 22.32 29.02
C LEU A 462 30.84 22.64 27.63
N PRO A 463 31.61 23.73 27.49
CA PRO A 463 32.43 23.97 26.31
C PRO A 463 33.46 22.85 26.12
N ARG A 464 33.90 22.61 24.87
CA ARG A 464 34.86 21.54 24.54
C ARG A 464 36.11 21.51 25.46
N PRO A 465 36.81 22.63 25.74
CA PRO A 465 37.98 22.61 26.62
C PRO A 465 37.66 22.18 28.05
N HIS A 466 36.50 22.62 28.55
CA HIS A 466 36.04 22.32 29.90
C HIS A 466 35.64 20.84 30.03
N LEU A 467 34.91 20.30 29.05
CA LEU A 467 34.52 18.89 29.05
C LEU A 467 35.75 17.96 28.86
N LEU A 468 36.71 18.36 28.03
CA LEU A 468 37.98 17.65 27.85
C LEU A 468 38.79 17.66 29.15
N GLY A 469 38.90 18.81 29.81
CA GLY A 469 39.59 18.92 31.10
C GLY A 469 38.96 18.03 32.17
N LEU A 470 37.64 18.08 32.32
CA LEU A 470 36.92 17.22 33.28
C LEU A 470 37.09 15.73 32.97
N TYR A 471 37.13 15.34 31.69
CA TYR A 471 37.18 13.94 31.27
C TYR A 471 38.60 13.36 31.26
N GLU A 472 39.58 14.05 30.69
CA GLU A 472 40.95 13.57 30.52
C GLU A 472 41.88 14.04 31.64
N SER A 473 41.87 15.33 31.99
CA SER A 473 42.81 15.86 33.01
C SER A 473 42.36 15.58 34.45
N GLU A 474 41.05 15.60 34.73
CA GLU A 474 40.49 15.29 36.05
C GLU A 474 39.99 13.83 36.16
N GLY A 475 40.04 13.05 35.06
CA GLY A 475 39.66 11.63 35.04
C GLY A 475 38.21 11.34 35.43
N MET A 476 37.30 12.31 35.31
CA MET A 476 35.94 12.16 35.83
C MET A 476 35.07 11.27 34.94
N SER A 477 34.31 10.38 35.58
CA SER A 477 33.31 9.58 34.87
C SER A 477 32.14 10.44 34.38
N LEU A 478 31.47 10.01 33.30
CA LEU A 478 30.29 10.71 32.74
C LEU A 478 29.18 10.96 33.77
N ASN A 479 29.03 10.07 34.75
CA ASN A 479 28.05 10.24 35.82
C ASN A 479 28.45 11.35 36.78
N LYS A 480 29.75 11.46 37.08
CA LYS A 480 30.27 12.48 37.99
C LYS A 480 30.28 13.87 37.34
N ILE A 481 30.56 13.92 36.04
CA ILE A 481 30.40 15.14 35.23
C ILE A 481 28.92 15.55 35.23
N ALA A 482 28.00 14.61 34.95
CA ALA A 482 26.56 14.89 34.94
C ALA A 482 26.02 15.42 36.28
N SER A 483 26.46 14.86 37.40
CA SER A 483 26.07 15.35 38.73
C SER A 483 26.66 16.71 39.07
N ARG A 484 27.81 17.08 38.51
CA ARG A 484 28.51 18.34 38.80
C ARG A 484 27.98 19.50 37.95
N THR A 485 27.43 19.20 36.77
CA THR A 485 27.08 20.23 35.79
C THR A 485 25.60 20.26 35.42
N ASP A 486 24.69 19.70 36.22
CA ASP A 486 23.22 19.64 35.97
C ASP A 486 22.82 19.26 34.53
N VAL A 487 23.65 18.45 33.87
CA VAL A 487 23.48 18.00 32.50
C VAL A 487 23.38 16.50 32.53
N SER A 488 22.33 15.93 31.94
CA SER A 488 22.11 14.49 32.01
C SER A 488 23.29 13.69 31.41
N ARG A 489 23.60 12.54 31.99
CA ARG A 489 24.65 11.61 31.50
C ARG A 489 24.56 11.35 29.99
N GLN A 490 23.34 11.23 29.46
CA GLN A 490 23.10 11.01 28.03
C GLN A 490 23.51 12.22 27.17
N VAL A 491 23.30 13.43 27.67
CA VAL A 491 23.70 14.68 27.02
C VAL A 491 25.22 14.85 27.09
N VAL A 492 25.87 14.56 28.22
CA VAL A 492 27.34 14.57 28.35
C VAL A 492 27.98 13.59 27.36
N GLY A 493 27.47 12.36 27.26
CA GLY A 493 27.97 11.36 26.31
C GLY A 493 27.77 11.77 24.84
N ARG A 494 26.69 12.48 24.53
CA ARG A 494 26.45 13.03 23.18
C ARG A 494 27.39 14.20 22.87
N LEU A 495 27.70 15.05 23.86
CA LEU A 495 28.68 16.14 23.71
C LEU A 495 30.11 15.61 23.49
N LEU A 496 30.52 14.54 24.17
CA LEU A 496 31.83 13.90 23.92
C LEU A 496 31.94 13.39 22.47
N LYS A 497 30.91 12.70 21.99
CA LYS A 497 30.86 12.23 20.59
C LYS A 497 30.87 13.38 19.59
N GLU A 498 30.17 14.47 19.90
CA GLU A 498 30.11 15.64 19.03
C GLU A 498 31.43 16.44 19.02
N TYR A 499 32.11 16.58 20.15
CA TYR A 499 33.40 17.28 20.26
C TYR A 499 34.61 16.44 19.84
N GLY A 500 34.37 15.20 19.39
CA GLY A 500 35.42 14.28 18.96
C GLY A 500 36.33 13.82 20.10
N ILE A 501 35.82 13.79 21.34
CA ILE A 501 36.58 13.34 22.51
C ILE A 501 36.39 11.81 22.61
N PRO A 502 37.45 11.01 22.42
CA PRO A 502 37.34 9.55 22.37
C PRO A 502 36.91 9.00 23.73
N THR A 503 35.72 8.38 23.79
CA THR A 503 35.30 7.67 24.98
C THR A 503 36.03 6.32 25.04
N ILE A 504 36.68 6.01 26.16
CA ILE A 504 37.35 4.71 26.36
C ILE A 504 36.39 3.57 26.01
N PRO A 505 36.74 2.69 25.05
CA PRO A 505 35.92 1.56 24.64
C PRO A 505 35.52 0.72 25.86
N SER A 506 34.30 0.18 25.86
CA SER A 506 33.83 -0.65 26.99
C SER A 506 34.71 -1.89 27.24
N ALA A 507 35.60 -2.24 26.30
CA ALA A 507 36.56 -3.33 26.38
C ALA A 507 37.82 -2.97 27.20
N GLU A 508 38.21 -1.69 27.26
CA GLU A 508 39.44 -1.19 27.91
C GLU A 508 39.23 -0.65 29.32
N ARG A 509 37.99 -0.65 29.83
CA ARG A 509 37.76 -0.35 31.24
C ARG A 509 38.46 -1.41 32.07
N VAL A 510 39.44 -1.00 32.89
CA VAL A 510 40.06 -1.83 33.93
C VAL A 510 38.95 -2.57 34.66
N LYS A 511 38.79 -3.86 34.35
CA LYS A 511 37.85 -4.72 35.05
C LYS A 511 38.46 -4.91 36.43
N VAL A 512 37.93 -4.19 37.42
CA VAL A 512 38.20 -4.53 38.82
C VAL A 512 37.71 -5.95 39.01
N THR A 513 38.66 -6.90 39.02
CA THR A 513 38.42 -8.32 39.25
C THR A 513 38.32 -8.50 40.76
N VAL A 514 37.15 -8.91 41.24
CA VAL A 514 36.96 -9.21 42.67
C VAL A 514 37.25 -10.69 42.86
N ASP A 515 38.22 -11.02 43.71
CA ASP A 515 38.56 -12.41 44.01
C ASP A 515 37.41 -13.15 44.71
N ARG A 516 37.24 -14.43 44.38
CA ARG A 516 36.14 -15.28 44.89
C ARG A 516 36.25 -15.50 46.40
N ASP A 517 37.43 -15.85 46.88
CA ASP A 517 37.64 -16.21 48.27
C ASP A 517 37.58 -14.98 49.16
N TRP A 518 38.12 -13.85 48.68
CA TRP A 518 37.97 -12.56 49.35
C TRP A 518 36.50 -12.11 49.44
N LEU A 519 35.72 -12.23 48.37
CA LEU A 519 34.30 -11.84 48.39
C LEU A 519 33.48 -12.74 49.31
N ARG A 520 33.81 -14.04 49.37
CA ARG A 520 33.18 -14.98 50.31
C ARG A 520 33.54 -14.61 51.75
N GLU A 521 34.81 -14.33 52.03
CA GLU A 521 35.27 -13.94 53.37
C GLU A 521 34.56 -12.66 53.83
N GLN A 522 34.51 -11.62 53.00
CA GLN A 522 33.91 -10.35 53.40
C GLN A 522 32.38 -10.44 53.56
N TYR A 523 31.70 -11.20 52.69
CA TYR A 523 30.22 -11.24 52.65
C TYR A 523 29.59 -12.32 53.54
N ILE A 524 30.23 -13.49 53.62
CA ILE A 524 29.75 -14.65 54.37
C ILE A 524 30.45 -14.71 55.74
N ASP A 525 31.78 -14.76 55.77
CA ASP A 525 32.50 -15.02 57.02
C ASP A 525 32.51 -13.78 57.94
N ARG A 526 32.66 -12.58 57.38
CA ARG A 526 32.63 -11.29 58.09
C ARG A 526 31.25 -10.63 58.07
N CYS A 527 30.24 -11.28 57.51
CA CYS A 527 28.83 -10.86 57.49
C CYS A 527 28.52 -9.45 56.93
N ARG A 528 29.45 -8.79 56.23
CA ARG A 528 29.26 -7.41 55.74
C ARG A 528 28.19 -7.33 54.65
N THR A 529 27.53 -6.18 54.51
CA THR A 529 26.47 -6.03 53.51
C THR A 529 27.06 -5.76 52.12
N LEU A 530 26.41 -6.24 51.04
CA LEU A 530 26.84 -5.92 49.67
C LEU A 530 26.90 -4.41 49.39
N PRO A 531 25.99 -3.57 49.92
CA PRO A 531 26.14 -2.11 49.88
C PRO A 531 27.46 -1.61 50.44
N ASP A 532 27.85 -2.01 51.65
CA ASP A 532 29.05 -1.51 52.30
C ASP A 532 30.32 -1.94 51.57
N ILE A 533 30.39 -3.22 51.14
CA ILE A 533 31.52 -3.75 50.37
C ILE A 533 31.60 -3.05 48.99
N ALA A 534 30.46 -2.79 48.34
CA ALA A 534 30.44 -2.13 47.05
C ALA A 534 30.87 -0.65 47.15
N GLN A 535 30.47 0.03 48.21
CA GLN A 535 30.89 1.41 48.49
C GLN A 535 32.41 1.48 48.73
N GLU A 536 32.97 0.57 49.52
CA GLU A 536 34.42 0.50 49.77
C GLU A 536 35.22 0.24 48.48
N LEU A 537 34.73 -0.66 47.62
CA LEU A 537 35.37 -0.96 46.33
C LEU A 537 35.07 0.06 45.22
N GLY A 538 34.33 1.14 45.53
CA GLY A 538 33.97 2.16 44.55
C GLY A 538 33.10 1.65 43.39
N MET A 539 32.34 0.56 43.58
CA MET A 539 31.48 -0.03 42.56
C MET A 539 30.01 -0.05 42.96
N SER A 540 29.12 -0.29 41.99
CA SER A 540 27.69 -0.41 42.31
C SER A 540 27.38 -1.75 42.96
N THR A 541 26.42 -1.76 43.88
CA THR A 541 25.89 -2.99 44.53
C THR A 541 25.43 -4.04 43.52
N SER A 542 24.91 -3.59 42.38
CA SER A 542 24.51 -4.44 41.26
C SER A 542 25.70 -5.06 40.52
N ASN A 543 26.84 -4.37 40.46
CA ASN A 543 28.07 -4.90 39.90
C ASN A 543 28.70 -5.95 40.84
N LEU A 544 28.76 -5.66 42.14
CA LEU A 544 29.24 -6.62 43.14
C LEU A 544 28.34 -7.87 43.22
N ALA A 545 27.02 -7.72 43.13
CA ALA A 545 26.09 -8.85 43.04
C ALA A 545 26.25 -9.68 41.75
N ARG A 546 26.78 -9.09 40.68
CA ARG A 546 27.12 -9.82 39.45
C ARG A 546 28.40 -10.63 39.66
N TRP A 547 29.40 -10.09 40.36
CA TRP A 547 30.60 -10.81 40.77
C TRP A 547 30.28 -11.99 41.70
N ALA A 548 29.43 -11.79 42.70
CA ALA A 548 28.96 -12.87 43.57
C ALA A 548 28.28 -14.01 42.78
N ARG A 549 27.41 -13.68 41.82
CA ARG A 549 26.81 -14.68 40.92
C ARG A 549 27.83 -15.39 40.05
N ARG A 550 28.81 -14.67 39.51
CA ARG A 550 29.88 -15.22 38.67
C ARG A 550 30.78 -16.18 39.44
N HIS A 551 31.03 -15.91 40.73
CA HIS A 551 31.86 -16.72 41.59
C HIS A 551 31.08 -17.74 42.44
N HIS A 552 29.78 -17.90 42.16
CA HIS A 552 28.87 -18.79 42.89
C HIS A 552 28.87 -18.55 44.41
N VAL A 553 29.03 -17.29 44.83
CA VAL A 553 28.84 -16.86 46.21
C VAL A 553 27.33 -16.68 46.43
N PRO A 554 26.70 -17.44 47.35
CA PRO A 554 25.25 -17.41 47.54
C PRO A 554 24.79 -16.02 48.00
N LEU A 555 23.91 -15.39 47.21
CA LEU A 555 23.34 -14.08 47.52
C LEU A 555 22.16 -14.19 48.48
N ARG A 556 22.11 -13.34 49.51
CA ARG A 556 20.96 -13.25 50.42
C ARG A 556 19.69 -12.86 49.63
N PRO A 557 18.53 -13.51 49.88
CA PRO A 557 17.29 -13.24 49.18
C PRO A 557 16.81 -11.79 49.37
N ARG A 558 16.24 -11.19 48.32
CA ARG A 558 15.75 -9.80 48.34
C ARG A 558 14.42 -9.71 49.06
N GLY A 559 14.35 -8.89 50.11
CA GLY A 559 13.11 -8.59 50.85
C GLY A 559 13.07 -9.06 52.30
N GLY A 560 14.18 -9.53 52.88
CA GLY A 560 14.28 -9.70 54.32
C GLY A 560 14.44 -8.35 55.01
N GLY A 561 13.36 -7.82 55.58
CA GLY A 561 13.49 -6.80 56.63
C GLY A 561 14.25 -7.41 57.81
N SER A 562 15.29 -6.70 58.27
CA SER A 562 15.90 -6.81 59.60
C SER A 562 16.22 -8.22 60.11
N HIS A 563 17.36 -8.79 59.69
CA HIS A 563 18.00 -9.89 60.42
C HIS A 563 18.88 -9.37 61.57
N ALA A 564 18.22 -8.78 62.56
CA ALA A 564 18.68 -8.80 63.95
C ALA A 564 17.76 -9.65 64.85
N ALA A 565 16.65 -10.21 64.33
CA ALA A 565 15.63 -10.87 65.15
C ALA A 565 15.44 -12.39 64.91
N ASN A 566 16.19 -13.04 64.01
CA ASN A 566 16.09 -14.50 63.83
C ASN A 566 17.40 -15.20 64.22
N LEU A 567 17.70 -15.13 65.52
CA LEU A 567 18.29 -16.27 66.20
C LEU A 567 17.12 -17.17 66.61
N THR A 568 16.82 -18.14 65.77
CA THR A 568 16.47 -19.53 66.13
C THR A 568 15.91 -20.20 64.87
N SER A 569 16.77 -20.99 64.26
CA SER A 569 16.34 -22.23 63.63
C SER A 569 15.60 -23.03 64.69
N ASP A 570 14.31 -23.33 64.48
CA ASP A 570 13.81 -24.65 64.87
C ASP A 570 12.66 -25.09 63.97
N ASP A 571 12.79 -26.31 63.48
CA ASP A 571 11.97 -26.97 62.49
C ASP A 571 10.76 -27.63 63.19
N GLY A 572 9.92 -26.82 63.82
CA GLY A 572 8.71 -27.23 64.52
C GLY A 572 7.50 -26.45 64.02
N GLN A 573 6.47 -27.15 63.53
CA GLN A 573 5.20 -26.53 63.13
C GLN A 573 4.60 -25.71 64.29
N LEU A 574 4.85 -24.40 64.27
CA LEU A 574 4.23 -23.45 65.20
C LEU A 574 2.72 -23.65 65.14
N THR A 575 2.09 -23.81 66.31
CA THR A 575 0.63 -23.92 66.36
C THR A 575 0.03 -22.61 65.81
N PRO A 576 -1.19 -22.63 65.22
CA PRO A 576 -1.81 -21.42 64.67
C PRO A 576 -1.84 -20.24 65.65
N ARG A 577 -1.86 -20.50 66.96
CA ARG A 577 -1.84 -19.46 68.00
C ARG A 577 -0.48 -18.79 68.17
N GLU A 578 0.60 -19.57 68.14
CA GLU A 578 1.96 -19.05 68.28
C GLU A 578 2.36 -18.27 67.04
N TRP A 579 1.97 -18.76 65.85
CA TRP A 579 2.20 -18.03 64.61
C TRP A 579 1.47 -16.68 64.60
N VAL A 580 0.20 -16.62 65.00
CA VAL A 580 -0.54 -15.35 65.07
C VAL A 580 0.09 -14.40 66.09
N ARG A 581 0.52 -14.88 67.26
CA ARG A 581 1.20 -14.02 68.27
C ARG A 581 2.46 -13.37 67.71
N THR A 582 3.28 -14.11 66.99
CA THR A 582 4.50 -13.58 66.34
C THR A 582 4.16 -12.71 65.13
N ALA A 583 3.08 -12.99 64.42
CA ALA A 583 2.67 -12.24 63.24
C ALA A 583 2.04 -10.87 63.56
N VAL A 584 1.36 -10.75 64.71
CA VAL A 584 0.73 -9.49 65.17
C VAL A 584 1.77 -8.45 65.60
N THR A 585 2.99 -8.85 66.01
CA THR A 585 4.04 -7.89 66.40
C THR A 585 4.58 -7.06 65.22
N ASN A 586 4.38 -7.52 63.98
CA ASN A 586 4.70 -6.77 62.78
C ASN A 586 3.45 -6.05 62.26
N GLU A 587 3.47 -4.73 62.29
CA GLU A 587 2.35 -3.86 61.87
C GLU A 587 1.82 -4.21 60.47
N THR A 588 2.72 -4.48 59.51
CA THR A 588 2.31 -4.83 58.13
C THR A 588 1.67 -6.22 58.01
N THR A 589 2.01 -7.15 58.90
CA THR A 589 1.44 -8.50 58.92
C THR A 589 0.13 -8.49 59.71
N HIS A 590 0.05 -7.72 60.78
CA HIS A 590 -1.17 -7.44 61.53
C HIS A 590 -2.27 -6.82 60.64
N GLU A 591 -1.95 -5.77 59.87
CA GLU A 591 -2.88 -5.19 58.90
C GLU A 591 -3.44 -6.22 57.90
N ARG A 592 -2.59 -7.12 57.42
CA ARG A 592 -3.02 -8.18 56.48
C ARG A 592 -3.90 -9.21 57.16
N LEU A 593 -3.65 -9.54 58.42
CA LEU A 593 -4.48 -10.45 59.22
C LEU A 593 -5.86 -9.84 59.48
N GLU A 594 -5.92 -8.53 59.70
CA GLU A 594 -7.17 -7.78 59.81
C GLU A 594 -7.96 -7.77 58.49
N LEU A 595 -7.27 -7.59 57.35
CA LEU A 595 -7.88 -7.71 56.03
C LEU A 595 -8.40 -9.12 55.75
N PHE A 596 -7.71 -10.16 56.23
CA PHE A 596 -8.19 -11.54 56.17
C PHE A 596 -9.41 -11.76 57.07
N ARG A 597 -9.41 -11.24 58.30
CA ARG A 597 -10.55 -11.28 59.24
C ARG A 597 -11.80 -10.65 58.63
N HIS A 598 -11.64 -9.50 57.97
CA HIS A 598 -12.73 -8.87 57.25
C HIS A 598 -13.20 -9.72 56.06
N ALA A 599 -12.27 -10.22 55.23
CA ALA A 599 -12.61 -11.02 54.06
C ALA A 599 -13.35 -12.32 54.39
N ALA A 600 -13.05 -12.96 55.51
CA ALA A 600 -13.68 -14.20 55.96
C ALA A 600 -15.21 -14.08 56.19
N GLY A 601 -15.73 -12.87 56.43
CA GLY A 601 -17.16 -12.61 56.65
C GLY A 601 -18.01 -12.51 55.38
N HIS A 602 -17.41 -12.57 54.18
CA HIS A 602 -18.11 -12.33 52.92
C HIS A 602 -18.17 -13.56 52.02
N PRO A 603 -19.20 -13.67 51.15
CA PRO A 603 -19.36 -14.82 50.27
C PRO A 603 -18.31 -14.90 49.15
N THR A 604 -17.63 -13.80 48.82
CA THR A 604 -16.57 -13.73 47.80
C THR A 604 -15.53 -12.66 48.14
N ILE A 605 -14.29 -12.83 47.68
CA ILE A 605 -13.23 -11.80 47.80
C ILE A 605 -13.65 -10.48 47.13
N ALA A 606 -14.38 -10.55 46.02
CA ALA A 606 -14.87 -9.36 45.33
C ALA A 606 -15.94 -8.60 46.13
N SER A 607 -16.75 -9.30 46.93
CA SER A 607 -17.69 -8.66 47.87
C SER A 607 -16.94 -8.01 49.03
N ALA A 608 -15.98 -8.72 49.64
CA ALA A 608 -15.16 -8.17 50.72
C ALA A 608 -14.39 -6.91 50.28
N ALA A 609 -13.75 -6.98 49.11
CA ALA A 609 -12.94 -5.91 48.56
C ALA A 609 -13.76 -4.63 48.28
N ARG A 610 -15.02 -4.78 47.82
CA ARG A 610 -15.94 -3.64 47.64
C ARG A 610 -16.27 -2.94 48.95
N GLN A 611 -16.43 -3.68 50.04
CA GLN A 611 -16.80 -3.11 51.34
C GLN A 611 -15.65 -2.35 52.01
N ILE A 612 -14.39 -2.75 51.76
CA ILE A 612 -13.18 -2.06 52.25
C ILE A 612 -12.57 -1.09 51.22
N HIS A 613 -13.30 -0.76 50.14
CA HIS A 613 -12.85 0.11 49.05
C HIS A 613 -11.45 -0.26 48.49
N MET A 614 -11.18 -1.56 48.34
CA MET A 614 -9.91 -2.07 47.80
C MET A 614 -10.14 -2.83 46.48
N ALA A 615 -9.16 -2.81 45.57
CA ALA A 615 -9.21 -3.63 44.37
C ALA A 615 -9.20 -5.14 44.73
N PRO A 616 -10.09 -5.98 44.15
CA PRO A 616 -10.16 -7.42 44.48
C PRO A 616 -8.85 -8.18 44.29
N ALA A 617 -8.07 -7.82 43.27
CA ALA A 617 -6.75 -8.40 43.01
C ALA A 617 -5.73 -8.07 44.11
N ALA A 618 -5.77 -6.86 44.67
CA ALA A 618 -4.87 -6.42 45.74
C ALA A 618 -5.18 -7.13 47.06
N LEU A 619 -6.46 -7.29 47.41
CA LEU A 619 -6.89 -8.06 48.59
C LEU A 619 -6.46 -9.54 48.46
N ARG A 620 -6.66 -10.15 47.30
CA ARG A 620 -6.23 -11.53 47.02
C ARG A 620 -4.71 -11.70 47.16
N TYR A 621 -3.93 -10.75 46.65
CA TYR A 621 -2.48 -10.77 46.76
C TYR A 621 -2.01 -10.68 48.23
N ARG A 622 -2.64 -9.81 49.03
CA ARG A 622 -2.31 -9.65 50.46
C ARG A 622 -2.60 -10.92 51.26
N ILE A 623 -3.73 -11.59 51.02
CA ILE A 623 -4.07 -12.88 51.65
C ILE A 623 -3.08 -13.97 51.22
N LYS A 624 -2.78 -14.10 49.92
CA LYS A 624 -1.77 -15.07 49.43
C LYS A 624 -0.39 -14.87 50.05
N THR A 625 -0.04 -13.65 50.43
CA THR A 625 1.24 -13.36 51.09
C THR A 625 1.26 -13.92 52.50
N LEU A 626 0.13 -13.87 53.23
CA LEU A 626 -0.01 -14.54 54.53
C LEU A 626 0.04 -16.06 54.41
N GLU A 627 -0.65 -16.64 53.41
CA GLU A 627 -0.63 -18.09 53.18
C GLU A 627 0.77 -18.63 52.88
N ARG A 628 1.60 -17.84 52.19
CA ARG A 628 3.02 -18.19 51.97
C ARG A 628 3.86 -18.07 53.23
N ALA A 629 3.59 -17.07 54.08
CA ALA A 629 4.32 -16.84 55.32
C ALA A 629 3.95 -17.85 56.42
N SER A 630 2.72 -18.39 56.40
CA SER A 630 2.26 -19.44 57.31
C SER A 630 2.48 -20.86 56.75
N GLY A 631 2.73 -20.98 55.44
CA GLY A 631 2.79 -22.26 54.72
C GLY A 631 1.44 -22.95 54.53
N HIS A 632 0.32 -22.32 54.92
CA HIS A 632 -1.01 -22.92 54.92
C HIS A 632 -2.04 -22.03 54.20
N ALA A 633 -2.94 -22.65 53.43
CA ALA A 633 -4.04 -21.94 52.79
C ALA A 633 -5.09 -21.49 53.83
N PHE A 634 -5.56 -20.25 53.72
CA PHE A 634 -6.52 -19.63 54.64
C PHE A 634 -7.93 -19.64 54.05
N ILE A 635 -8.05 -19.58 52.71
CA ILE A 635 -9.32 -19.50 52.01
C ILE A 635 -9.38 -20.50 50.85
N ILE A 636 -10.50 -21.20 50.72
CA ILE A 636 -10.87 -21.95 49.52
C ILE A 636 -11.62 -20.99 48.57
N PRO A 637 -11.12 -20.77 47.34
CA PRO A 637 -11.74 -19.87 46.37
C PRO A 637 -13.21 -20.21 46.08
N ALA A 638 -14.00 -19.19 45.75
CA ALA A 638 -15.34 -19.40 45.21
C ALA A 638 -15.26 -19.95 43.77
N GLU A 639 -16.01 -21.00 43.47
CA GLU A 639 -16.23 -21.54 42.13
C GLU A 639 -17.68 -21.25 41.69
N HIS A 640 -18.01 -21.43 40.40
CA HIS A 640 -19.35 -21.16 39.89
C HIS A 640 -20.41 -21.85 40.76
N ASP A 641 -21.33 -21.04 41.30
CA ASP A 641 -22.41 -21.43 42.22
C ASP A 641 -22.02 -21.88 43.65
N ARG A 642 -20.78 -21.64 44.09
CA ARG A 642 -20.31 -21.94 45.47
C ARG A 642 -19.62 -20.74 46.13
N LYS A 643 -20.12 -20.35 47.31
CA LYS A 643 -19.54 -19.29 48.15
C LYS A 643 -18.14 -19.69 48.64
N MET A 644 -17.27 -18.69 48.79
CA MET A 644 -15.95 -18.81 49.41
C MET A 644 -16.05 -19.44 50.81
N LYS A 645 -15.14 -20.35 51.15
CA LYS A 645 -15.07 -20.99 52.47
C LYS A 645 -13.71 -20.76 53.11
N VAL A 646 -13.68 -20.52 54.42
CA VAL A 646 -12.44 -20.44 55.19
C VAL A 646 -11.96 -21.87 55.48
N THR A 647 -10.65 -22.12 55.35
CA THR A 647 -10.07 -23.44 55.64
C THR A 647 -10.07 -23.74 57.15
N PRO A 648 -9.93 -25.00 57.59
CA PRO A 648 -9.80 -25.34 59.01
C PRO A 648 -8.64 -24.60 59.71
N TYR A 649 -7.53 -24.39 58.99
CA TYR A 649 -6.40 -23.60 59.47
C TYR A 649 -6.77 -22.11 59.56
N GLY A 650 -7.43 -21.55 58.55
CA GLY A 650 -7.93 -20.17 58.56
C GLY A 650 -8.91 -19.91 59.71
N LEU A 651 -9.80 -20.86 60.04
CA LEU A 651 -10.69 -20.78 61.19
C LEU A 651 -9.91 -20.78 62.52
N SER A 652 -8.85 -21.58 62.61
CA SER A 652 -7.96 -21.61 63.78
C SER A 652 -7.20 -20.29 63.97
N VAL A 653 -6.78 -19.66 62.88
CA VAL A 653 -6.16 -18.32 62.86
C VAL A 653 -7.15 -17.24 63.28
N LEU A 654 -8.40 -17.25 62.77
CA LEU A 654 -9.45 -16.32 63.19
C LEU A 654 -9.79 -16.49 64.68
N ALA A 655 -9.88 -17.72 65.17
CA ALA A 655 -10.10 -18.00 66.58
C ALA A 655 -8.94 -17.53 67.46
N ALA A 656 -7.69 -17.59 66.97
CA ALA A 656 -6.53 -17.07 67.67
C ALA A 656 -6.51 -15.52 67.70
N LEU A 657 -6.83 -14.88 66.57
CA LEU A 657 -6.96 -13.42 66.48
C LEU A 657 -8.05 -12.88 67.41
N SER A 658 -9.23 -13.49 67.43
CA SER A 658 -10.33 -13.08 68.31
C SER A 658 -9.96 -13.20 69.79
N ARG A 659 -9.22 -14.24 70.18
CA ARG A 659 -8.72 -14.42 71.56
C ARG A 659 -7.65 -13.42 71.95
N LEU A 660 -6.77 -13.04 71.02
CA LEU A 660 -5.78 -11.99 71.28
C LEU A 660 -6.45 -10.62 71.41
N ALA A 661 -7.49 -10.35 70.62
CA ALA A 661 -8.30 -9.15 70.78
C ALA A 661 -9.07 -9.11 72.11
N THR A 662 -9.54 -10.25 72.63
CA THR A 662 -10.17 -10.32 73.96
C THR A 662 -9.15 -10.28 75.10
N ALA A 663 -7.93 -10.82 74.92
CA ALA A 663 -6.86 -10.76 75.91
C ALA A 663 -6.17 -9.39 76.00
N ALA A 664 -6.27 -8.57 74.95
CA ALA A 664 -5.77 -7.19 74.91
C ALA A 664 -6.73 -6.16 75.56
N ALA A 665 -7.93 -6.57 76.00
CA ALA A 665 -8.83 -5.76 76.83
C ALA A 665 -8.88 -6.38 78.24
N PRO A 666 -8.24 -5.77 79.26
CA PRO A 666 -8.96 -4.78 80.08
C PRO A 666 -8.09 -3.69 80.76
N LEU A 667 -8.63 -2.46 80.89
CA LEU A 667 -8.53 -1.51 82.02
C LEU A 667 -8.88 -0.08 81.54
N ALA A 668 -10.17 0.18 81.33
CA ALA A 668 -10.73 1.55 81.35
C ALA A 668 -12.25 1.47 81.63
N GLN A 669 -12.60 0.83 82.74
CA GLN A 669 -13.83 1.15 83.47
C GLN A 669 -13.42 1.43 84.91
N THR A 670 -13.31 2.71 85.24
CA THR A 670 -13.50 3.21 86.59
C THR A 670 -14.58 4.29 86.51
N PRO A 671 -15.65 4.19 87.31
CA PRO A 671 -16.72 5.16 87.34
C PRO A 671 -16.39 6.26 88.36
N THR A 672 -16.64 7.53 88.01
CA THR A 672 -16.82 8.62 88.97
C THR A 672 -17.77 9.66 88.36
N SER A 673 -19.04 9.52 88.73
CA SER A 673 -19.88 10.53 89.37
C SER A 673 -19.54 12.02 89.18
N GLU A 674 -20.53 12.71 88.60
CA GLU A 674 -21.26 13.87 89.14
C GLU A 674 -20.72 15.31 89.08
N VAL A 675 -21.72 16.19 88.87
CA VAL A 675 -21.82 17.66 89.08
C VAL A 675 -21.16 18.52 87.97
N HIS A 676 -21.90 19.19 87.07
CA HIS A 676 -22.91 20.23 87.29
C HIS A 676 -23.72 20.49 86.01
#